data_AF-A0AA47MC92-F1
#
_entry.id   AF-A0AA47MC92-F1
#
_cell.length_a   1.000
_cell.length_b   1.000
_cell.length_c   1.000
_cell.angle_alpha   90.00
_cell.angle_beta   90.00
_cell.angle_gamma   90.00
#
_symmetry.space_group_name_H-M   'P 1'
#
loop_
_entity.id
_entity.type
_entity.pdbx_description
1 polymer ?
#
loop_
_entity_poly.entity_id
_entity_poly.type
_entity_poly.pdbx_seq_one_letter_code
_entity_poly.pdbx_strand_id
1 'polypeptide(L)'
;MHAAYAEEVLQLAARTTSAARRPLASLKRTCLHVASRHVAHMDTEALIGLPVSLVQDLLPHLSIYDLIRLQPALNQRGTPLRCYIHNHHQIQTHTGLDLHTRLGRISTHSAWVLILQDIKGAHRVLDLHSEDGSKQEAMDTCFQLMFYGFKYKGVAKQIFNVNITTLFLVMAKYIKRFYLRPSQFLQTFAKEQRALLTILEGSVGVVDVKHHKDLLKAESQFALYVLHRLVDHGQAKELIIYGLDPAMLNWILQDRGSQHAHHHQQQQQQQPSVHRSNPTAAAAADNSADTEEGGVAPCKRPKLDVRLGEPEAETLRSPVEPELLCQAFALYGSCLSGSCPRGQICSLQIRECGRSTLGVLVPFLPTWLCLRSLTIQSCWIFRVTEVQLLATSLKQLGQTSSSSLVDLSVAVLPQTALMERLLDACPGLHSLSLEIHPLEVDPGPHGTGVTPEPAVLQELSLKKLSVKVPQVLADIHSITAVLKHSPHLTSLHISGIRLPTSSSHREILSSISEFNHRLRTLHLEDINLADCHQDILNLLRNCMLEELSLKDCRLLEKCSDRESYLQQLMDSLKKVRSLRSLCLSQNRLAKSAPALAELFTGSPSSAVKRLDISSNFIQPAELLELGQRLQTHPPQQRLTLDLRKNPWDRDRETWHDALRTLRPLCDFLTDGWKSRNTMADHISNM
;
A
#
# COMPACT_ATOMS: atom_id res chain seq x y z
N MET A 1 -14.35 -48.61 -1.89
CA MET A 1 -14.36 -47.26 -2.48
C MET A 1 -15.12 -47.18 -3.80
N HIS A 2 -14.81 -48.01 -4.80
CA HIS A 2 -15.45 -47.96 -6.12
C HIS A 2 -16.99 -48.13 -6.12
N ALA A 3 -17.55 -48.99 -5.25
CA ALA A 3 -19.00 -49.20 -5.15
C ALA A 3 -19.75 -47.98 -4.58
N ALA A 4 -19.24 -47.38 -3.50
CA ALA A 4 -19.83 -46.18 -2.88
C ALA A 4 -19.78 -44.95 -3.81
N TYR A 5 -18.72 -44.83 -4.62
CA TYR A 5 -18.58 -43.78 -5.62
C TYR A 5 -19.62 -43.92 -6.74
N ALA A 6 -19.80 -45.14 -7.26
CA ALA A 6 -20.82 -45.42 -8.26
C ALA A 6 -22.24 -45.14 -7.73
N GLU A 7 -22.51 -45.48 -6.47
CA GLU A 7 -23.79 -45.26 -5.83
C GLU A 7 -24.10 -43.76 -5.62
N GLU A 8 -23.13 -42.93 -5.22
CA GLU A 8 -23.34 -41.48 -5.08
C GLU A 8 -23.60 -40.81 -6.44
N VAL A 9 -22.86 -41.20 -7.50
CA VAL A 9 -23.10 -40.71 -8.87
C VAL A 9 -24.52 -41.07 -9.34
N LEU A 10 -24.95 -42.30 -9.11
CA LEU A 10 -26.30 -42.77 -9.45
C LEU A 10 -27.38 -42.02 -8.66
N GLN A 11 -27.17 -41.79 -7.36
CA GLN A 11 -28.11 -41.04 -6.51
C GLN A 11 -28.20 -39.56 -6.91
N LEU A 12 -27.09 -38.89 -7.28
CA LEU A 12 -27.13 -37.51 -7.77
C LEU A 12 -27.80 -37.41 -9.14
N ALA A 13 -27.55 -38.37 -10.05
CA ALA A 13 -28.20 -38.44 -11.35
C ALA A 13 -29.72 -38.68 -11.23
N ALA A 14 -30.15 -39.48 -10.24
CA ALA A 14 -31.56 -39.72 -9.92
C ALA A 14 -32.24 -38.48 -9.30
N ARG A 15 -31.52 -37.66 -8.52
CA ARG A 15 -32.06 -36.40 -7.96
C ARG A 15 -32.22 -35.28 -8.99
N THR A 16 -31.40 -35.26 -10.04
CA THR A 16 -31.53 -34.28 -11.14
C THR A 16 -32.65 -34.60 -12.10
N THR A 17 -33.16 -35.84 -12.12
CA THR A 17 -34.29 -36.25 -12.97
C THR A 17 -35.66 -35.99 -12.33
N SER A 18 -35.74 -35.78 -11.01
CA SER A 18 -37.03 -35.60 -10.30
C SER A 18 -37.44 -34.15 -10.00
N ALA A 19 -36.60 -33.14 -10.31
CA ALA A 19 -36.91 -31.73 -10.05
C ALA A 19 -37.10 -30.97 -11.38
N ALA A 20 -38.35 -30.84 -11.83
CA ALA A 20 -38.70 -30.06 -12.99
C ALA A 20 -38.31 -28.58 -12.79
N ARG A 21 -37.59 -28.01 -13.77
CA ARG A 21 -37.16 -26.59 -13.95
C ARG A 21 -35.74 -26.17 -13.51
N ARG A 22 -34.72 -27.00 -13.66
CA ARG A 22 -33.32 -26.51 -13.80
C ARG A 22 -32.63 -27.14 -15.03
N PRO A 23 -31.76 -26.41 -15.75
CA PRO A 23 -31.04 -26.95 -16.90
C PRO A 23 -30.18 -28.14 -16.47
N LEU A 24 -30.30 -29.25 -17.21
CA LEU A 24 -29.57 -30.50 -16.99
C LEU A 24 -28.06 -30.23 -16.82
N ALA A 25 -27.52 -30.48 -15.64
CA ALA A 25 -26.07 -30.58 -15.49
C ALA A 25 -25.61 -31.80 -16.28
N SER A 26 -24.63 -31.64 -17.17
CA SER A 26 -24.10 -32.77 -17.95
C SER A 26 -23.54 -33.85 -17.02
N LEU A 27 -23.64 -35.13 -17.41
CA LEU A 27 -23.06 -36.27 -16.67
C LEU A 27 -21.60 -35.99 -16.28
N LYS A 28 -20.84 -35.39 -17.19
CA LYS A 28 -19.47 -34.90 -16.97
C LYS A 28 -19.37 -33.99 -15.73
N ARG A 29 -20.26 -32.99 -15.60
CA ARG A 29 -20.28 -32.06 -14.46
C ARG A 29 -20.62 -32.77 -13.14
N THR A 30 -21.54 -33.74 -13.18
CA THR A 30 -21.87 -34.56 -12.02
C THR A 30 -20.68 -35.42 -11.58
N CYS A 31 -20.02 -36.10 -12.53
CA CYS A 31 -18.82 -36.89 -12.26
C CYS A 31 -17.68 -36.04 -11.69
N LEU A 32 -17.42 -34.85 -12.26
CA LEU A 32 -16.41 -33.92 -11.75
C LEU A 32 -16.71 -33.44 -10.32
N HIS A 33 -17.98 -33.15 -10.03
CA HIS A 33 -18.40 -32.72 -8.69
C HIS A 33 -18.30 -33.84 -7.65
N VAL A 34 -18.62 -35.08 -8.03
CA VAL A 34 -18.44 -36.23 -7.13
C VAL A 34 -16.95 -36.56 -6.99
N ALA A 35 -16.18 -36.55 -8.09
CA ALA A 35 -14.73 -36.71 -8.05
C ALA A 35 -14.09 -35.71 -7.08
N SER A 36 -14.44 -34.42 -7.16
CA SER A 36 -13.86 -33.39 -6.30
C SER A 36 -14.12 -33.60 -4.81
N ARG A 37 -15.25 -34.22 -4.42
CA ARG A 37 -15.54 -34.57 -3.01
C ARG A 37 -14.67 -35.69 -2.46
N HIS A 38 -14.16 -36.54 -3.35
CA HIS A 38 -13.38 -37.73 -3.00
C HIS A 38 -11.88 -37.57 -3.30
N VAL A 39 -11.44 -36.42 -3.80
CA VAL A 39 -10.01 -36.14 -4.12
C VAL A 39 -9.07 -36.41 -2.93
N ALA A 40 -9.51 -36.13 -1.70
CA ALA A 40 -8.73 -36.42 -0.50
C ALA A 40 -8.36 -37.92 -0.36
N HIS A 41 -9.18 -38.83 -0.90
CA HIS A 41 -8.97 -40.28 -0.86
C HIS A 41 -8.36 -40.84 -2.15
N MET A 42 -8.23 -40.02 -3.19
CA MET A 42 -7.58 -40.41 -4.44
C MET A 42 -6.07 -40.27 -4.32
N ASP A 43 -5.33 -41.19 -4.92
CA ASP A 43 -3.87 -41.09 -5.02
C ASP A 43 -3.47 -39.89 -5.89
N THR A 44 -2.43 -39.16 -5.46
CA THR A 44 -1.95 -37.97 -6.15
C THR A 44 -1.43 -38.35 -7.54
N GLU A 45 -0.72 -39.46 -7.67
CA GLU A 45 -0.21 -39.96 -8.96
C GLU A 45 -1.34 -40.33 -9.91
N ALA A 46 -2.42 -40.95 -9.40
CA ALA A 46 -3.61 -41.25 -10.20
C ALA A 46 -4.30 -39.98 -10.74
N LEU A 47 -4.38 -38.93 -9.92
CA LEU A 47 -4.93 -37.63 -10.33
C LEU A 47 -4.04 -36.91 -11.35
N ILE A 48 -2.72 -36.98 -11.16
CA ILE A 48 -1.74 -36.43 -12.11
C ILE A 48 -1.77 -37.23 -13.42
N GLY A 49 -2.06 -38.53 -13.39
CA GLY A 49 -2.21 -39.38 -14.58
C GLY A 49 -3.39 -39.01 -15.48
N LEU A 50 -4.36 -38.23 -14.99
CA LEU A 50 -5.54 -37.84 -15.76
C LEU A 50 -5.18 -36.96 -16.98
N PRO A 51 -5.95 -37.02 -18.09
CA PRO A 51 -5.77 -36.11 -19.23
C PRO A 51 -5.82 -34.64 -18.80
N VAL A 52 -4.98 -33.79 -19.42
CA VAL A 52 -4.86 -32.36 -19.07
C VAL A 52 -6.21 -31.64 -19.08
N SER A 53 -7.05 -31.93 -20.08
CA SER A 53 -8.41 -31.36 -20.18
C SER A 53 -9.28 -31.73 -18.99
N LEU A 54 -9.21 -32.97 -18.51
CA LEU A 54 -9.98 -33.44 -17.36
C LEU A 54 -9.47 -32.82 -16.05
N VAL A 55 -8.16 -32.64 -15.91
CA VAL A 55 -7.56 -31.92 -14.77
C VAL A 55 -8.03 -30.46 -14.78
N GLN A 56 -7.98 -29.78 -15.94
CA GLN A 56 -8.46 -28.41 -16.09
C GLN A 56 -9.95 -28.27 -15.75
N ASP A 57 -10.77 -29.24 -16.14
CA ASP A 57 -12.19 -29.27 -15.79
C ASP A 57 -12.43 -29.57 -14.30
N LEU A 58 -11.52 -30.26 -13.62
CA LEU A 58 -11.60 -30.57 -12.20
C LEU A 58 -11.18 -29.39 -11.30
N LEU A 59 -10.19 -28.59 -11.73
CA LEU A 59 -9.62 -27.46 -10.99
C LEU A 59 -10.67 -26.53 -10.32
N PRO A 60 -11.76 -26.09 -11.01
CA PRO A 60 -12.81 -25.25 -10.41
C PRO A 60 -13.58 -25.86 -9.23
N HIS A 61 -13.49 -27.18 -9.08
CA HIS A 61 -14.23 -27.95 -8.09
C HIS A 61 -13.39 -28.35 -6.88
N LEU A 62 -12.08 -28.12 -6.94
CA LEU A 62 -11.13 -28.44 -5.88
C LEU A 62 -11.24 -27.47 -4.71
N SER A 63 -10.96 -27.97 -3.51
CA SER A 63 -10.80 -27.14 -2.32
C SER A 63 -9.41 -26.49 -2.27
N ILE A 64 -9.24 -25.48 -1.40
CA ILE A 64 -7.92 -24.92 -1.07
C ILE A 64 -6.93 -26.01 -0.67
N TYR A 65 -7.35 -26.98 0.14
CA TYR A 65 -6.49 -28.07 0.60
C TYR A 65 -6.04 -28.97 -0.56
N ASP A 66 -6.96 -29.32 -1.45
CA ASP A 66 -6.66 -30.12 -2.64
C ASP A 66 -5.68 -29.39 -3.56
N LEU A 67 -5.86 -28.08 -3.77
CA LEU A 67 -4.97 -27.28 -4.59
C LEU A 67 -3.57 -27.19 -3.99
N ILE A 68 -3.43 -26.99 -2.68
CA ILE A 68 -2.13 -26.99 -2.00
C ILE A 68 -1.41 -28.31 -2.23
N ARG A 69 -2.13 -29.43 -2.10
CA ARG A 69 -1.57 -30.78 -2.24
C ARG A 69 -1.17 -31.08 -3.69
N LEU A 70 -2.00 -30.70 -4.66
CA LEU A 70 -1.82 -31.07 -6.07
C LEU A 70 -0.92 -30.10 -6.86
N GLN A 71 -0.92 -28.80 -6.52
CA GLN A 71 -0.22 -27.76 -7.30
C GLN A 71 1.28 -28.04 -7.50
N PRO A 72 2.07 -28.51 -6.52
CA PRO A 72 3.49 -28.82 -6.74
C PRO A 72 3.69 -29.84 -7.86
N ALA A 73 2.89 -30.91 -7.87
CA ALA A 73 3.01 -31.98 -8.84
C ALA A 73 2.44 -31.59 -10.22
N LEU A 74 1.34 -30.82 -10.25
CA LEU A 74 0.80 -30.23 -11.49
C LEU A 74 1.80 -29.28 -12.16
N ASN A 75 2.59 -28.56 -11.34
CA ASN A 75 3.64 -27.68 -11.83
C ASN A 75 4.85 -28.44 -12.40
N GLN A 76 5.15 -29.63 -11.86
CA GLN A 76 6.27 -30.49 -12.28
C GLN A 76 5.97 -31.33 -13.53
N ARG A 77 4.70 -31.53 -13.87
CA ARG A 77 4.27 -32.31 -15.06
C ARG A 77 4.77 -31.76 -16.41
N GLY A 78 5.44 -30.60 -16.42
CA GLY A 78 6.06 -29.98 -17.59
C GLY A 78 7.59 -29.85 -17.57
N THR A 79 8.31 -30.38 -16.58
CA THR A 79 9.79 -30.41 -16.59
C THR A 79 10.30 -31.73 -17.20
N PRO A 80 11.03 -31.72 -18.32
CA PRO A 80 11.62 -32.95 -18.85
C PRO A 80 12.73 -33.42 -17.91
N LEU A 81 12.57 -34.62 -17.35
CA LEU A 81 13.66 -35.37 -16.70
C LEU A 81 14.77 -35.60 -17.74
N ARG A 82 15.84 -34.82 -17.65
CA ARG A 82 17.06 -35.02 -18.44
C ARG A 82 17.84 -36.20 -17.86
N CYS A 83 18.07 -37.20 -18.72
CA CYS A 83 19.19 -38.14 -18.72
C CYS A 83 19.20 -39.29 -17.67
N TYR A 84 18.65 -40.44 -18.08
CA TYR A 84 19.34 -41.73 -17.95
C TYR A 84 19.16 -42.48 -19.28
N ILE A 85 20.13 -42.33 -20.18
CA ILE A 85 20.25 -43.17 -21.38
C ILE A 85 21.48 -44.04 -21.17
N HIS A 86 21.29 -45.35 -21.09
CA HIS A 86 22.31 -46.33 -21.38
C HIS A 86 21.71 -47.35 -22.36
N ASN A 87 22.26 -47.35 -23.58
CA ASN A 87 22.39 -48.45 -24.56
C ASN A 87 21.12 -49.29 -24.88
N HIS A 88 20.63 -49.48 -26.11
CA HIS A 88 21.31 -49.82 -27.37
C HIS A 88 20.32 -49.72 -28.58
N HIS A 89 20.87 -49.45 -29.78
CA HIS A 89 20.37 -49.72 -31.15
C HIS A 89 19.10 -49.08 -31.75
N GLN A 90 19.38 -48.16 -32.69
CA GLN A 90 18.93 -48.09 -34.10
C GLN A 90 17.47 -48.37 -34.46
N ILE A 91 16.79 -47.36 -35.02
CA ILE A 91 16.23 -47.36 -36.39
C ILE A 91 16.03 -45.91 -36.85
N GLN A 92 16.41 -45.64 -38.11
CA GLN A 92 16.33 -44.38 -38.83
C GLN A 92 14.90 -44.08 -39.34
N THR A 93 14.49 -42.83 -39.13
CA THR A 93 13.71 -41.92 -40.01
C THR A 93 12.76 -42.50 -41.08
N HIS A 94 11.45 -42.17 -40.97
CA HIS A 94 10.74 -41.30 -41.92
C HIS A 94 9.28 -41.07 -41.50
N THR A 95 8.74 -39.91 -41.89
CA THR A 95 7.37 -39.39 -41.77
C THR A 95 7.09 -38.51 -40.55
N GLY A 96 6.97 -37.21 -40.85
CA GLY A 96 6.55 -36.18 -39.93
C GLY A 96 5.08 -36.33 -39.57
N LEU A 97 4.84 -36.41 -38.26
CA LEU A 97 3.64 -35.94 -37.61
C LEU A 97 4.14 -35.35 -36.30
N ASP A 98 4.14 -34.02 -36.29
CA ASP A 98 4.62 -33.17 -35.21
C ASP A 98 3.66 -33.32 -34.01
N LEU A 99 3.83 -34.43 -33.27
CA LEU A 99 3.18 -34.69 -31.98
C LEU A 99 4.15 -34.30 -30.85
N HIS A 100 4.77 -33.12 -30.98
CA HIS A 100 5.20 -32.37 -29.80
C HIS A 100 3.97 -31.75 -29.15
N THR A 101 3.17 -32.57 -28.46
CA THR A 101 2.33 -32.10 -27.37
C THR A 101 3.24 -31.35 -26.41
N ARG A 102 3.17 -30.02 -26.48
CA ARG A 102 3.67 -29.13 -25.44
C ARG A 102 2.99 -29.55 -24.14
N LEU A 103 3.66 -30.40 -23.36
CA LEU A 103 3.33 -30.66 -21.96
C LEU A 103 3.66 -29.37 -21.19
N GLY A 104 2.85 -28.35 -21.42
CA GLY A 104 2.90 -27.09 -20.71
C GLY A 104 2.46 -27.32 -19.28
N ARG A 105 3.20 -26.72 -18.35
CA ARG A 105 2.82 -26.59 -16.94
C ARG A 105 1.31 -26.35 -16.79
N ILE A 106 0.61 -27.19 -16.02
CA ILE A 106 -0.82 -26.99 -15.75
C ILE A 106 -0.94 -25.91 -14.69
N SER A 107 -1.35 -24.71 -15.08
CA SER A 107 -1.56 -23.61 -14.14
C SER A 107 -2.79 -23.84 -13.27
N THR A 108 -2.66 -23.59 -11.96
CA THR A 108 -3.78 -23.59 -11.01
C THR A 108 -4.38 -22.20 -10.81
N HIS A 109 -3.94 -21.19 -11.58
CA HIS A 109 -4.35 -19.79 -11.43
C HIS A 109 -5.88 -19.61 -11.47
N SER A 110 -6.56 -20.24 -12.43
CA SER A 110 -8.02 -20.15 -12.57
C SER A 110 -8.77 -20.67 -11.34
N ALA A 111 -8.26 -21.71 -10.67
CA ALA A 111 -8.86 -22.24 -9.45
C ALA A 111 -8.74 -21.25 -8.29
N TRP A 112 -7.57 -20.65 -8.10
CA TRP A 112 -7.36 -19.63 -7.06
C TRP A 112 -8.22 -18.38 -7.29
N VAL A 113 -8.34 -17.92 -8.54
CA VAL A 113 -9.22 -16.80 -8.91
C VAL A 113 -10.67 -17.13 -8.59
N LEU A 114 -11.15 -18.34 -8.92
CA LEU A 114 -12.52 -18.75 -8.60
C LEU A 114 -12.78 -18.80 -7.09
N ILE A 115 -11.83 -19.29 -6.30
CA ILE A 115 -11.92 -19.27 -4.82
C ILE A 115 -12.04 -17.83 -4.32
N LEU A 116 -11.22 -16.91 -4.85
CA LEU A 116 -11.30 -15.50 -4.49
C LEU A 116 -12.60 -14.84 -4.91
N GLN A 117 -13.14 -15.19 -6.08
CA GLN A 117 -14.45 -14.71 -6.53
C GLN A 117 -15.57 -15.25 -5.63
N ASP A 118 -15.48 -16.51 -5.22
CA ASP A 118 -16.41 -17.13 -4.27
C ASP A 118 -16.36 -16.44 -2.89
N ILE A 119 -15.20 -15.92 -2.46
CA ILE A 119 -15.03 -15.28 -1.15
C ILE A 119 -15.32 -13.77 -1.17
N LYS A 120 -14.81 -13.04 -2.18
CA LYS A 120 -14.83 -11.57 -2.26
C LYS A 120 -15.83 -10.99 -3.27
N GLY A 121 -16.42 -11.83 -4.12
CA GLY A 121 -17.25 -11.43 -5.25
C GLY A 121 -16.44 -11.08 -6.51
N ALA A 122 -17.07 -11.24 -7.68
CA ALA A 122 -16.42 -11.13 -9.00
C ALA A 122 -15.73 -9.78 -9.27
N HIS A 123 -16.22 -8.69 -8.69
CA HIS A 123 -15.72 -7.34 -8.95
C HIS A 123 -14.39 -7.00 -8.27
N ARG A 124 -13.97 -7.78 -7.27
CA ARG A 124 -12.77 -7.48 -6.45
C ARG A 124 -11.51 -8.25 -6.86
N VAL A 125 -11.57 -9.07 -7.90
CA VAL A 125 -10.51 -10.03 -8.29
C VAL A 125 -9.79 -9.62 -9.59
N LEU A 126 -10.15 -8.48 -10.19
CA LEU A 126 -9.69 -8.08 -11.53
C LEU A 126 -8.18 -7.73 -11.62
N ASP A 127 -7.53 -7.46 -10.48
CA ASP A 127 -6.15 -6.95 -10.44
C ASP A 127 -5.07 -8.04 -10.22
N LEU A 128 -5.45 -9.31 -10.12
CA LEU A 128 -4.51 -10.41 -9.86
C LEU A 128 -4.10 -11.08 -11.18
N HIS A 129 -2.84 -10.88 -11.57
CA HIS A 129 -2.29 -11.38 -12.84
C HIS A 129 -1.34 -12.57 -12.69
N SER A 130 -1.08 -13.05 -11.47
CA SER A 130 -0.16 -14.18 -11.22
C SER A 130 -0.80 -15.29 -10.37
N GLU A 131 -0.36 -16.52 -10.62
CA GLU A 131 -0.77 -17.72 -9.86
C GLU A 131 -0.39 -17.61 -8.39
N ASP A 132 0.85 -17.21 -8.11
CA ASP A 132 1.34 -17.07 -6.73
C ASP A 132 0.64 -15.93 -5.99
N GLY A 133 0.38 -14.80 -6.67
CA GLY A 133 -0.37 -13.69 -6.09
C GLY A 133 -1.81 -14.09 -5.76
N SER A 134 -2.48 -14.80 -6.66
CA SER A 134 -3.84 -15.31 -6.45
C SER A 134 -3.91 -16.33 -5.31
N LYS A 135 -2.94 -17.24 -5.24
CA LYS A 135 -2.82 -18.20 -4.15
C LYS A 135 -2.61 -17.50 -2.81
N GLN A 136 -1.64 -16.59 -2.77
CA GLN A 136 -1.30 -15.81 -1.57
C GLN A 136 -2.52 -15.07 -1.02
N GLU A 137 -3.25 -14.36 -1.88
CA GLU A 137 -4.46 -13.61 -1.50
C GLU A 137 -5.61 -14.51 -1.06
N ALA A 138 -5.80 -15.66 -1.73
CA ALA A 138 -6.83 -16.64 -1.38
C ALA A 138 -6.57 -17.24 0.01
N MET A 139 -5.30 -17.62 0.26
CA MET A 139 -4.85 -18.19 1.53
C MET A 139 -5.00 -17.18 2.67
N ASP A 140 -4.56 -15.94 2.47
CA ASP A 140 -4.72 -14.88 3.47
C ASP A 140 -6.19 -14.62 3.79
N THR A 141 -7.01 -14.39 2.76
CA THR A 141 -8.43 -14.08 2.97
C THR A 141 -9.17 -15.24 3.66
N CYS A 142 -8.92 -16.48 3.24
CA CYS A 142 -9.57 -17.64 3.84
C CYS A 142 -9.13 -17.85 5.29
N PHE A 143 -7.83 -17.72 5.58
CA PHE A 143 -7.30 -17.79 6.95
C PHE A 143 -7.98 -16.76 7.86
N GLN A 144 -8.03 -15.49 7.46
CA GLN A 144 -8.62 -14.43 8.28
C GLN A 144 -10.11 -14.68 8.56
N LEU A 145 -10.86 -15.14 7.56
CA LEU A 145 -12.28 -15.47 7.73
C LEU A 145 -12.48 -16.66 8.68
N MET A 146 -11.71 -17.73 8.49
CA MET A 146 -11.80 -18.93 9.31
C MET A 146 -11.35 -18.67 10.75
N PHE A 147 -10.24 -17.95 10.93
CA PHE A 147 -9.64 -17.67 12.24
C PHE A 147 -10.61 -16.93 13.16
N TYR A 148 -11.38 -16.00 12.60
CA TYR A 148 -12.41 -15.24 13.33
C TYR A 148 -13.81 -15.86 13.28
N GLY A 149 -13.94 -17.09 12.78
CA GLY A 149 -15.21 -17.82 12.79
C GLY A 149 -16.30 -17.27 11.85
N PHE A 150 -15.93 -16.48 10.83
CA PHE A 150 -16.90 -15.98 9.86
C PHE A 150 -17.47 -17.12 9.02
N LYS A 151 -18.76 -17.40 9.19
CA LYS A 151 -19.48 -18.44 8.43
C LYS A 151 -19.83 -17.91 7.03
N TYR A 152 -18.95 -18.15 6.05
CA TYR A 152 -19.18 -17.77 4.66
C TYR A 152 -19.51 -19.00 3.79
N LYS A 153 -20.56 -18.94 2.96
CA LYS A 153 -20.99 -20.07 2.10
C LYS A 153 -19.87 -20.55 1.16
N GLY A 154 -19.07 -19.62 0.63
CA GLY A 154 -17.87 -19.92 -0.16
C GLY A 154 -16.81 -20.68 0.64
N VAL A 155 -16.55 -20.29 1.89
CA VAL A 155 -15.55 -20.94 2.76
C VAL A 155 -15.99 -22.34 3.18
N ALA A 156 -17.29 -22.57 3.41
CA ALA A 156 -17.81 -23.90 3.77
C ALA A 156 -17.51 -24.97 2.71
N LYS A 157 -17.52 -24.61 1.42
CA LYS A 157 -17.10 -25.49 0.31
C LYS A 157 -15.60 -25.82 0.37
N GLN A 158 -14.78 -24.88 0.84
CA GLN A 158 -13.32 -24.99 0.85
C GLN A 158 -12.75 -25.79 2.03
N ILE A 159 -13.56 -26.06 3.05
CA ILE A 159 -13.13 -26.72 4.30
C ILE A 159 -13.78 -28.10 4.51
N PHE A 160 -14.53 -28.59 3.53
CA PHE A 160 -15.25 -29.86 3.63
C PHE A 160 -14.26 -31.03 3.75
N ASN A 161 -14.43 -31.89 4.76
CA ASN A 161 -13.61 -33.09 5.03
C ASN A 161 -12.11 -32.84 5.34
N VAL A 162 -11.72 -31.63 5.78
CA VAL A 162 -10.32 -31.32 6.12
C VAL A 162 -10.17 -31.07 7.62
N ASN A 163 -9.08 -31.59 8.21
CA ASN A 163 -8.69 -31.21 9.56
C ASN A 163 -8.34 -29.72 9.61
N ILE A 164 -9.18 -28.94 10.30
CA ILE A 164 -9.07 -27.48 10.39
C ILE A 164 -7.71 -27.04 10.95
N THR A 165 -7.16 -27.75 11.92
CA THR A 165 -5.85 -27.44 12.52
C THR A 165 -4.72 -27.57 11.49
N THR A 166 -4.71 -28.65 10.72
CA THR A 166 -3.72 -28.84 9.64
C THR A 166 -3.85 -27.77 8.57
N LEU A 167 -5.08 -27.42 8.19
CA LEU A 167 -5.33 -26.37 7.21
C LEU A 167 -4.82 -25.01 7.69
N PHE A 168 -5.05 -24.65 8.96
CA PHE A 168 -4.51 -23.42 9.54
C PHE A 168 -2.99 -23.37 9.52
N LEU A 169 -2.30 -24.46 9.89
CA LEU A 169 -0.83 -24.50 9.87
C LEU A 169 -0.26 -24.29 8.48
N VAL A 170 -0.93 -24.80 7.45
CA VAL A 170 -0.51 -24.59 6.06
C VAL A 170 -0.80 -23.17 5.61
N MET A 171 -2.00 -22.65 5.90
CA MET A 171 -2.38 -21.29 5.54
C MET A 171 -1.52 -20.23 6.21
N ALA A 172 -1.15 -20.44 7.48
CA ALA A 172 -0.32 -19.52 8.27
C ALA A 172 0.99 -19.13 7.57
N LYS A 173 1.61 -20.04 6.81
CA LYS A 173 2.85 -19.77 6.07
C LYS A 173 2.70 -18.69 4.99
N TYR A 174 1.47 -18.46 4.53
CA TYR A 174 1.10 -17.45 3.56
C TYR A 174 0.56 -16.19 4.22
N ILE A 175 0.57 -16.06 5.55
CA ILE A 175 0.04 -14.86 6.21
C ILE A 175 1.17 -13.85 6.37
N LYS A 176 1.12 -12.78 5.59
CA LYS A 176 2.07 -11.64 5.67
C LYS A 176 1.54 -10.50 6.52
N ARG A 177 0.22 -10.37 6.61
CA ARG A 177 -0.48 -9.39 7.43
C ARG A 177 -1.42 -10.09 8.38
N PHE A 178 -1.30 -9.83 9.68
CA PHE A 178 -2.19 -10.38 10.68
C PHE A 178 -3.09 -9.29 11.25
N TYR A 179 -4.40 -9.48 11.19
CA TYR A 179 -5.36 -8.60 11.83
C TYR A 179 -5.54 -9.07 13.27
N LEU A 180 -5.22 -8.24 14.24
CA LEU A 180 -5.40 -8.50 15.67
C LEU A 180 -6.72 -7.91 16.17
N ARG A 181 -7.65 -8.78 16.56
CA ARG A 181 -8.97 -8.42 17.11
C ARG A 181 -9.27 -9.28 18.34
N PRO A 182 -9.56 -8.70 19.51
CA PRO A 182 -10.05 -9.39 20.69
C PRO A 182 -11.22 -10.28 20.30
N SER A 183 -11.04 -11.55 20.59
CA SER A 183 -12.03 -12.58 20.35
C SER A 183 -11.71 -13.75 21.25
N GLN A 184 -12.73 -14.56 21.57
CA GLN A 184 -12.53 -15.82 22.28
C GLN A 184 -11.57 -16.75 21.52
N PHE A 185 -11.46 -16.60 20.20
CA PHE A 185 -10.49 -17.34 19.38
C PHE A 185 -9.04 -17.02 19.73
N LEU A 186 -8.72 -15.78 20.13
CA LEU A 186 -7.36 -15.44 20.58
C LEU A 186 -6.99 -16.15 21.88
N GLN A 187 -7.96 -16.41 22.76
CA GLN A 187 -7.73 -17.18 23.98
C GLN A 187 -7.36 -18.63 23.67
N THR A 188 -8.15 -19.30 22.82
CA THR A 188 -7.84 -20.67 22.36
C THR A 188 -6.52 -20.69 21.60
N PHE A 189 -6.29 -19.71 20.73
CA PHE A 189 -5.07 -19.60 19.95
C PHE A 189 -3.81 -19.47 20.81
N ALA A 190 -3.81 -18.55 21.79
CA ALA A 190 -2.70 -18.32 22.69
C ALA A 190 -2.41 -19.50 23.64
N LYS A 191 -3.44 -20.21 24.09
CA LYS A 191 -3.30 -21.35 25.03
C LYS A 191 -2.98 -22.67 24.33
N GLU A 192 -3.65 -22.96 23.22
CA GLU A 192 -3.72 -24.31 22.65
C GLU A 192 -3.03 -24.44 21.29
N GLN A 193 -2.81 -23.34 20.56
CA GLN A 193 -2.29 -23.37 19.19
C GLN A 193 -0.90 -22.74 19.05
N ARG A 194 0.04 -23.08 19.94
CA ARG A 194 1.43 -22.55 19.89
C ARG A 194 2.14 -22.80 18.58
N ALA A 195 1.96 -23.98 17.98
CA ALA A 195 2.57 -24.30 16.68
C ALA A 195 2.11 -23.33 15.58
N LEU A 196 0.85 -22.89 15.62
CA LEU A 196 0.32 -21.91 14.69
C LEU A 196 0.93 -20.53 14.94
N LEU A 197 1.03 -20.12 16.21
CA LEU A 197 1.66 -18.85 16.60
C LEU A 197 3.14 -18.79 16.18
N THR A 198 3.91 -19.86 16.36
CA THR A 198 5.31 -19.93 15.91
C THR A 198 5.45 -19.78 14.39
N ILE A 199 4.53 -20.33 13.60
CA ILE A 199 4.54 -20.13 12.14
C ILE A 199 4.27 -18.66 11.82
N LEU A 200 3.29 -18.04 12.49
CA LEU A 200 2.93 -16.64 12.28
C LEU A 200 4.06 -15.68 12.69
N GLU A 201 4.79 -15.98 13.76
CA GLU A 201 6.00 -15.24 14.16
C GLU A 201 7.04 -15.17 13.03
N GLY A 202 7.19 -16.25 12.26
CA GLY A 202 8.11 -16.31 11.13
C GLY A 202 7.57 -15.77 9.80
N SER A 203 6.25 -15.68 9.64
CA SER A 203 5.62 -15.31 8.35
C SER A 203 5.09 -13.88 8.30
N VAL A 204 4.61 -13.36 9.44
CA VAL A 204 3.91 -12.07 9.53
C VAL A 204 4.91 -10.92 9.58
N GLY A 205 4.82 -10.02 8.61
CA GLY A 205 5.61 -8.77 8.57
C GLY A 205 4.83 -7.55 9.05
N VAL A 206 3.49 -7.60 8.95
CA VAL A 206 2.58 -6.49 9.27
C VAL A 206 1.53 -6.93 10.27
N VAL A 207 1.33 -6.16 11.34
CA VAL A 207 0.23 -6.38 12.29
C VAL A 207 -0.75 -5.20 12.23
N ASP A 208 -2.04 -5.50 12.07
CA ASP A 208 -3.13 -4.52 12.03
C ASP A 208 -3.98 -4.65 13.31
N VAL A 209 -3.98 -3.62 14.14
CA VAL A 209 -4.65 -3.56 15.44
C VAL A 209 -5.87 -2.64 15.34
N LYS A 210 -7.09 -3.21 15.37
CA LYS A 210 -8.33 -2.45 15.12
C LYS A 210 -9.19 -2.15 16.34
N HIS A 211 -9.44 -0.87 16.65
CA HIS A 211 -10.43 -0.34 17.60
C HIS A 211 -10.51 -1.07 18.94
N HIS A 212 -9.74 -0.60 19.92
CA HIS A 212 -9.78 -1.18 21.26
C HIS A 212 -9.90 -0.13 22.34
N LYS A 213 -11.11 0.02 22.89
CA LYS A 213 -11.32 0.75 24.15
C LYS A 213 -10.97 -0.09 25.38
N ASP A 214 -10.76 -1.41 25.22
CA ASP A 214 -10.79 -2.37 26.33
C ASP A 214 -9.64 -3.39 26.32
N LEU A 215 -8.53 -3.13 25.62
CA LEU A 215 -7.38 -4.06 25.57
C LEU A 215 -6.68 -4.26 26.93
N LEU A 216 -7.02 -3.45 27.94
CA LEU A 216 -6.53 -3.54 29.32
C LEU A 216 -7.44 -4.38 30.25
N LYS A 217 -8.62 -4.82 29.77
CA LYS A 217 -9.45 -5.78 30.52
C LYS A 217 -8.78 -7.16 30.51
N ALA A 218 -9.03 -7.97 31.54
CA ALA A 218 -8.44 -9.32 31.67
C ALA A 218 -8.64 -10.20 30.42
N GLU A 219 -9.79 -10.04 29.74
CA GLU A 219 -10.15 -10.75 28.50
C GLU A 219 -9.23 -10.40 27.30
N SER A 220 -8.49 -9.29 27.39
CA SER A 220 -7.65 -8.75 26.33
C SER A 220 -6.15 -9.05 26.48
N GLN A 221 -5.73 -9.68 27.59
CA GLN A 221 -4.35 -10.09 27.81
C GLN A 221 -3.83 -11.05 26.72
N PHE A 222 -4.73 -11.85 26.13
CA PHE A 222 -4.39 -12.72 25.00
C PHE A 222 -4.00 -11.94 23.75
N ALA A 223 -4.69 -10.84 23.47
CA ALA A 223 -4.35 -10.00 22.33
C ALA A 223 -3.01 -9.28 22.54
N LEU A 224 -2.75 -8.81 23.75
CA LEU A 224 -1.44 -8.27 24.14
C LEU A 224 -0.32 -9.31 24.01
N TYR A 225 -0.55 -10.54 24.48
CA TYR A 225 0.41 -11.63 24.34
C TYR A 225 0.69 -11.95 22.87
N VAL A 226 -0.34 -12.08 22.03
CA VAL A 226 -0.16 -12.33 20.59
C VAL A 226 0.58 -11.17 19.92
N LEU A 227 0.24 -9.92 20.26
CA LEU A 227 0.94 -8.74 19.74
C LEU A 227 2.42 -8.76 20.12
N HIS A 228 2.72 -9.01 21.40
CA HIS A 228 4.08 -9.18 21.90
C HIS A 228 4.81 -10.26 21.11
N ARG A 229 4.23 -11.45 20.97
CA ARG A 229 4.85 -12.56 20.25
C ARG A 229 5.16 -12.21 18.79
N LEU A 230 4.22 -11.60 18.07
CA LEU A 230 4.42 -11.25 16.65
C LEU A 230 5.42 -10.12 16.44
N VAL A 231 5.41 -9.10 17.30
CA VAL A 231 6.25 -7.89 17.15
C VAL A 231 7.62 -8.06 17.80
N ASP A 232 7.68 -8.67 18.98
CA ASP A 232 8.91 -8.75 19.78
C ASP A 232 9.74 -10.01 19.53
N HIS A 233 9.07 -11.16 19.41
CA HIS A 233 9.73 -12.42 19.11
C HIS A 233 9.71 -12.77 17.63
N GLY A 234 8.75 -12.21 16.88
CA GLY A 234 8.53 -12.49 15.47
C GLY A 234 9.24 -11.52 14.52
N GLN A 235 8.84 -11.58 13.26
CA GLN A 235 9.39 -10.80 12.14
C GLN A 235 8.59 -9.54 11.83
N ALA A 236 7.55 -9.22 12.61
CA ALA A 236 6.71 -8.08 12.31
C ALA A 236 7.44 -6.75 12.56
N LYS A 237 7.55 -5.93 11.52
CA LYS A 237 8.23 -4.62 11.55
C LYS A 237 7.31 -3.45 11.23
N GLU A 238 6.12 -3.73 10.70
CA GLU A 238 5.09 -2.74 10.41
C GLU A 238 3.89 -2.94 11.32
N LEU A 239 3.45 -1.84 11.95
CA LEU A 239 2.30 -1.82 12.83
C LEU A 239 1.29 -0.79 12.32
N ILE A 240 0.06 -1.25 12.07
CA ILE A 240 -1.08 -0.42 11.68
C ILE A 240 -2.06 -0.41 12.85
N ILE A 241 -2.49 0.78 13.26
CA ILE A 241 -3.26 1.02 14.46
C ILE A 241 -4.51 1.82 14.10
N TYR A 242 -5.69 1.38 14.53
CA TYR A 242 -6.95 2.11 14.41
C TYR A 242 -7.50 2.41 15.80
N GLY A 243 -7.58 3.69 16.17
CA GLY A 243 -8.29 4.16 17.36
C GLY A 243 -7.91 3.42 18.65
N LEU A 244 -6.64 3.52 19.06
CA LEU A 244 -6.15 2.94 20.31
C LEU A 244 -6.22 3.92 21.48
N ASP A 245 -6.50 3.36 22.66
CA ASP A 245 -6.32 4.04 23.93
C ASP A 245 -4.86 4.50 24.13
N PRO A 246 -4.61 5.71 24.68
CA PRO A 246 -3.26 6.22 24.93
C PRO A 246 -2.37 5.30 25.78
N ALA A 247 -2.93 4.60 26.77
CA ALA A 247 -2.14 3.67 27.59
C ALA A 247 -1.67 2.46 26.77
N MET A 248 -2.47 2.01 25.81
CA MET A 248 -2.09 0.94 24.89
C MET A 248 -0.97 1.39 23.96
N LEU A 249 -1.08 2.58 23.38
CA LEU A 249 0.00 3.12 22.56
C LEU A 249 1.29 3.25 23.38
N ASN A 250 1.18 3.74 24.62
CA ASN A 250 2.32 3.82 25.53
C ASN A 250 2.98 2.45 25.74
N TRP A 251 2.21 1.40 26.03
CA TRP A 251 2.74 0.03 26.17
C TRP A 251 3.45 -0.48 24.92
N ILE A 252 2.89 -0.22 23.75
CA ILE A 252 3.48 -0.63 22.46
C ILE A 252 4.83 0.07 22.26
N LEU A 253 4.92 1.36 22.59
CA LEU A 253 6.10 2.19 22.35
C LEU A 253 7.16 2.08 23.46
N GLN A 254 6.76 1.67 24.66
CA GLN A 254 7.64 1.52 25.81
C GLN A 254 8.84 0.63 25.48
N ASP A 255 10.04 1.11 25.83
CA ASP A 255 11.35 0.47 25.59
C ASP A 255 11.73 0.24 24.11
N ARG A 256 10.86 0.58 23.15
CA ARG A 256 11.21 0.62 21.72
C ARG A 256 11.87 1.94 21.33
N GLY A 257 11.66 2.97 22.16
CA GLY A 257 12.50 4.16 22.26
C GLY A 257 13.48 4.06 23.44
N SER A 258 14.68 4.61 23.26
CA SER A 258 15.77 4.74 24.26
C SER A 258 16.17 3.48 25.05
N GLN A 259 16.71 2.47 24.35
CA GLN A 259 17.76 1.59 24.90
C GLN A 259 18.89 1.23 23.89
N HIS A 260 18.83 1.74 22.65
CA HIS A 260 19.87 1.46 21.64
C HIS A 260 21.19 2.23 21.85
N ALA A 261 21.25 3.16 22.81
CA ALA A 261 22.51 3.80 23.20
C ALA A 261 23.36 2.93 24.15
N HIS A 262 22.74 2.09 24.99
CA HIS A 262 23.49 1.34 26.02
C HIS A 262 24.09 0.03 25.53
N HIS A 263 23.44 -0.68 24.59
CA HIS A 263 23.97 -1.97 24.12
C HIS A 263 25.21 -1.85 23.22
N HIS A 264 25.35 -0.76 22.45
CA HIS A 264 26.56 -0.55 21.64
C HIS A 264 27.77 -0.08 22.48
N GLN A 265 27.55 0.66 23.56
CA GLN A 265 28.64 1.02 24.49
C GLN A 265 29.09 -0.17 25.34
N GLN A 266 28.19 -1.06 25.76
CA GLN A 266 28.57 -2.25 26.53
C GLN A 266 29.30 -3.31 25.68
N GLN A 267 28.98 -3.43 24.38
CA GLN A 267 29.73 -4.32 23.48
C GLN A 267 31.12 -3.79 23.09
N GLN A 268 31.37 -2.48 23.20
CA GLN A 268 32.71 -1.91 22.98
C GLN A 268 33.60 -1.90 24.24
N GLN A 269 33.03 -2.13 25.44
CA GLN A 269 33.79 -2.25 26.69
C GLN A 269 34.15 -3.70 27.09
N GLN A 270 33.80 -4.71 26.27
CA GLN A 270 34.14 -6.11 26.51
C GLN A 270 35.05 -6.71 25.44
N GLN A 271 36.12 -5.98 25.06
CA GLN A 271 37.28 -6.63 24.45
C GLN A 271 38.35 -6.90 25.53
N PRO A 272 38.91 -8.12 25.62
CA PRO A 272 39.99 -8.40 26.55
C PRO A 272 41.27 -7.71 26.08
N SER A 273 41.82 -6.83 26.92
CA SER A 273 43.12 -6.23 26.74
C SER A 273 44.21 -7.31 26.80
N VAL A 274 44.80 -7.61 25.65
CA VAL A 274 46.02 -8.42 25.57
C VAL A 274 47.19 -7.56 26.06
N HIS A 275 47.78 -8.01 27.16
CA HIS A 275 49.04 -7.51 27.72
C HIS A 275 50.11 -7.27 26.65
N ARG A 276 50.73 -6.08 26.70
CA ARG A 276 52.14 -5.93 26.33
C ARG A 276 52.83 -5.04 27.36
N SER A 277 53.59 -5.70 28.21
CA SER A 277 54.59 -5.14 29.09
C SER A 277 55.67 -4.40 28.28
N ASN A 278 56.09 -3.22 28.74
CA ASN A 278 57.43 -3.11 29.32
C ASN A 278 57.65 -1.81 30.12
N PRO A 279 58.58 -1.84 31.09
CA PRO A 279 58.76 -0.80 32.11
C PRO A 279 59.94 0.12 31.77
N THR A 280 60.00 1.34 32.32
CA THR A 280 61.18 1.89 33.03
C THR A 280 61.02 3.35 33.48
N ALA A 281 61.60 3.61 34.67
CA ALA A 281 62.21 4.85 35.20
C ALA A 281 61.29 6.07 35.43
N ALA A 282 60.97 6.48 36.67
CA ALA A 282 61.79 6.92 37.81
C ALA A 282 62.12 8.43 37.80
N ALA A 283 61.82 9.05 38.96
CA ALA A 283 62.33 10.30 39.52
C ALA A 283 61.90 11.61 38.83
N ALA A 284 61.71 12.74 39.51
CA ALA A 284 61.58 13.11 40.91
C ALA A 284 61.31 14.62 40.93
N ALA A 285 60.63 15.09 41.98
CA ALA A 285 60.76 16.42 42.61
C ALA A 285 60.39 17.67 41.74
N ASP A 286 59.95 18.81 42.24
CA ASP A 286 59.71 19.31 43.59
C ASP A 286 59.01 20.68 43.49
N ASN A 287 58.41 21.12 44.60
CA ASN A 287 58.22 22.52 45.05
C ASN A 287 57.16 23.40 44.33
N SER A 288 56.05 23.75 45.00
CA SER A 288 55.86 24.83 46.04
C SER A 288 55.17 26.03 45.37
N ALA A 289 54.21 26.78 45.90
CA ALA A 289 53.54 26.92 47.19
C ALA A 289 52.21 27.68 46.95
N ASP A 290 51.27 27.58 47.92
CA ASP A 290 50.28 28.57 48.43
C ASP A 290 49.52 29.47 47.43
N THR A 291 48.20 29.74 47.50
CA THR A 291 47.27 29.84 48.64
C THR A 291 45.81 29.93 48.10
N GLU A 292 44.86 29.63 49.00
CA GLU A 292 43.47 30.14 49.06
C GLU A 292 42.32 29.47 48.28
N GLU A 293 41.44 28.85 49.11
CA GLU A 293 39.97 28.76 49.10
C GLU A 293 39.17 28.99 47.82
N GLY A 294 38.32 28.01 47.50
CA GLY A 294 37.19 28.21 46.60
C GLY A 294 36.52 26.90 46.16
N GLY A 295 35.84 26.22 47.07
CA GLY A 295 35.02 25.06 46.73
C GLY A 295 33.87 25.43 45.78
N VAL A 296 33.87 24.87 44.57
CA VAL A 296 32.74 24.95 43.64
C VAL A 296 32.20 23.54 43.40
N ALA A 297 31.03 23.30 43.98
CA ALA A 297 30.19 22.14 43.75
C ALA A 297 29.70 22.08 42.28
N PRO A 298 29.39 20.88 41.73
CA PRO A 298 28.91 20.73 40.36
C PRO A 298 27.51 21.34 40.19
N CYS A 299 27.38 22.20 39.18
CA CYS A 299 26.18 22.95 38.83
C CYS A 299 24.97 22.04 38.58
N LYS A 300 23.97 22.16 39.47
CA LYS A 300 22.60 21.68 39.28
C LYS A 300 21.94 22.45 38.13
N ARG A 301 21.28 21.74 37.22
CA ARG A 301 20.41 22.31 36.18
C ARG A 301 19.27 23.12 36.82
N PRO A 302 18.85 24.26 36.26
CA PRO A 302 17.76 25.05 36.80
C PRO A 302 16.41 24.38 36.50
N LYS A 303 15.63 24.12 37.55
CA LYS A 303 14.19 23.87 37.44
C LYS A 303 13.52 25.19 37.05
N LEU A 304 12.96 25.26 35.84
CA LEU A 304 12.01 26.31 35.48
C LEU A 304 10.61 25.85 35.93
N ASP A 305 10.07 26.58 36.90
CA ASP A 305 8.74 26.42 37.45
C ASP A 305 7.75 27.12 36.50
N VAL A 306 7.04 26.36 35.66
CA VAL A 306 5.86 26.85 34.92
C VAL A 306 4.66 26.17 35.54
N ARG A 307 3.99 26.89 36.44
CA ARG A 307 2.70 26.51 37.02
C ARG A 307 1.62 26.58 35.93
N LEU A 308 1.40 25.45 35.26
CA LEU A 308 0.14 25.13 34.60
C LEU A 308 -0.64 24.25 35.58
N GLY A 309 -1.83 24.70 35.97
CA GLY A 309 -2.69 24.01 36.92
C GLY A 309 -2.88 22.55 36.52
N GLU A 310 -2.57 21.65 37.45
CA GLU A 310 -2.80 20.22 37.34
C GLU A 310 -4.31 19.97 37.24
N PRO A 311 -4.83 19.36 36.17
CA PRO A 311 -5.96 18.48 36.33
C PRO A 311 -5.42 17.19 36.96
N GLU A 312 -6.04 16.74 38.04
CA GLU A 312 -5.74 15.50 38.75
C GLU A 312 -5.40 14.38 37.75
N ALA A 313 -4.12 13.99 37.72
CA ALA A 313 -3.64 12.88 36.92
C ALA A 313 -4.21 11.60 37.54
N GLU A 314 -5.37 11.16 37.05
CA GLU A 314 -5.76 9.76 37.14
C GLU A 314 -4.56 8.94 36.66
N THR A 315 -3.96 8.20 37.59
CA THR A 315 -2.85 7.30 37.34
C THR A 315 -3.33 6.28 36.32
N LEU A 316 -2.99 6.49 35.05
CA LEU A 316 -3.22 5.55 33.96
C LEU A 316 -2.72 4.18 34.44
N ARG A 317 -3.65 3.24 34.71
CA ARG A 317 -3.31 1.89 35.19
C ARG A 317 -2.24 1.32 34.28
N SER A 318 -1.04 1.11 34.82
CA SER A 318 0.08 0.61 34.04
C SER A 318 -0.30 -0.72 33.40
N PRO A 319 -0.20 -0.86 32.07
CA PRO A 319 -0.43 -2.14 31.41
C PRO A 319 0.52 -3.22 31.93
N VAL A 320 0.09 -4.47 31.80
CA VAL A 320 0.85 -5.67 32.22
C VAL A 320 2.19 -5.71 31.48
N GLU A 321 3.30 -5.90 32.20
CA GLU A 321 4.63 -6.02 31.60
C GLU A 321 4.70 -7.22 30.62
N PRO A 322 5.39 -7.11 29.48
CA PRO A 322 5.50 -8.20 28.52
C PRO A 322 6.07 -9.50 29.11
N GLU A 323 7.02 -9.39 30.04
CA GLU A 323 7.59 -10.52 30.77
C GLU A 323 6.51 -11.28 31.54
N LEU A 324 5.60 -10.55 32.20
CA LEU A 324 4.48 -11.13 32.92
C LEU A 324 3.49 -11.81 31.97
N LEU A 325 3.29 -11.29 30.76
CA LEU A 325 2.47 -11.97 29.73
C LEU A 325 3.12 -13.29 29.30
N CYS A 326 4.42 -13.28 28.99
CA CYS A 326 5.14 -14.50 28.62
C CYS A 326 5.14 -15.54 29.75
N GLN A 327 5.33 -15.11 31.00
CA GLN A 327 5.27 -15.98 32.17
C GLN A 327 3.86 -16.55 32.40
N ALA A 328 2.82 -15.72 32.33
CA ALA A 328 1.43 -16.14 32.52
C ALA A 328 0.97 -17.17 31.46
N PHE A 329 1.50 -17.09 30.24
CA PHE A 329 1.18 -18.02 29.16
C PHE A 329 2.20 -19.15 28.97
N ALA A 330 3.24 -19.24 29.83
CA ALA A 330 4.21 -20.33 29.85
C ALA A 330 3.75 -21.47 30.78
N LEU A 331 2.85 -22.34 30.32
CA LEU A 331 2.56 -23.60 31.03
C LEU A 331 3.70 -24.61 30.85
N TYR A 332 4.28 -25.03 31.99
CA TYR A 332 5.20 -26.14 32.24
C TYR A 332 6.42 -26.28 31.30
N GLY A 333 7.57 -25.75 31.74
CA GLY A 333 8.86 -26.39 31.47
C GLY A 333 9.85 -25.69 30.56
N SER A 334 9.51 -24.56 29.93
CA SER A 334 10.50 -23.74 29.22
C SER A 334 10.61 -22.37 29.87
N CYS A 335 11.35 -22.29 30.97
CA CYS A 335 11.92 -21.02 31.42
C CYS A 335 12.78 -20.48 30.28
N LEU A 336 12.28 -19.48 29.56
CA LEU A 336 13.15 -18.53 28.89
C LEU A 336 13.76 -17.69 30.02
N SER A 337 14.90 -18.13 30.55
CA SER A 337 15.63 -17.48 31.65
C SER A 337 16.28 -16.15 31.22
N GLY A 338 15.64 -15.38 30.34
CA GLY A 338 16.10 -14.11 29.81
C GLY A 338 14.94 -13.13 29.67
N SER A 339 15.25 -11.83 29.64
CA SER A 339 14.27 -10.79 29.33
C SER A 339 13.65 -11.04 27.96
N CYS A 340 12.37 -10.70 27.80
CA CYS A 340 11.76 -10.80 26.49
C CYS A 340 12.46 -9.82 25.53
N PRO A 341 12.79 -10.23 24.29
CA PRO A 341 13.35 -9.30 23.33
C PRO A 341 12.36 -8.15 23.10
N ARG A 342 12.87 -7.01 22.68
CA ARG A 342 12.04 -5.92 22.14
C ARG A 342 12.31 -5.82 20.64
N GLY A 343 11.29 -6.13 19.86
CA GLY A 343 11.35 -6.08 18.41
C GLY A 343 11.48 -4.65 17.88
N GLN A 344 11.94 -4.54 16.64
CA GLN A 344 12.11 -3.25 15.97
C GLN A 344 10.92 -2.96 15.07
N ILE A 345 10.12 -1.96 15.45
CA ILE A 345 9.06 -1.43 14.60
C ILE A 345 9.68 -0.35 13.71
N CYS A 346 9.83 -0.65 12.42
CA CYS A 346 10.38 0.27 11.44
C CYS A 346 9.30 1.10 10.74
N SER A 347 8.03 0.68 10.77
CA SER A 347 6.91 1.42 10.20
C SER A 347 5.74 1.45 11.17
N LEU A 348 5.25 2.65 11.47
CA LEU A 348 4.07 2.87 12.29
C LEU A 348 3.01 3.64 11.49
N GLN A 349 1.80 3.12 11.42
CA GLN A 349 0.65 3.81 10.86
C GLN A 349 -0.46 3.92 11.89
N ILE A 350 -0.80 5.13 12.31
CA ILE A 350 -1.95 5.42 13.16
C ILE A 350 -3.06 6.00 12.28
N ARG A 351 -4.13 5.24 12.07
CA ARG A 351 -5.24 5.58 11.16
C ARG A 351 -6.26 6.55 11.78
N GLU A 352 -6.32 6.60 13.11
CA GLU A 352 -7.20 7.48 13.88
C GLU A 352 -6.44 8.09 15.06
N CYS A 353 -5.59 9.05 14.78
CA CYS A 353 -4.76 9.73 15.76
C CYS A 353 -5.56 10.87 16.40
N GLY A 354 -5.95 10.68 17.67
CA GLY A 354 -6.48 11.75 18.50
C GLY A 354 -5.37 12.56 19.17
N ARG A 355 -5.76 13.66 19.84
CA ARG A 355 -4.82 14.52 20.58
C ARG A 355 -4.02 13.77 21.64
N SER A 356 -4.69 12.92 22.41
CA SER A 356 -4.07 12.11 23.46
C SER A 356 -3.08 11.10 22.88
N THR A 357 -3.42 10.45 21.77
CA THR A 357 -2.56 9.52 21.03
C THR A 357 -1.30 10.23 20.51
N LEU A 358 -1.45 11.42 19.93
CA LEU A 358 -0.30 12.22 19.48
C LEU A 358 0.57 12.64 20.67
N GLY A 359 -0.04 13.05 21.79
CA GLY A 359 0.66 13.40 23.02
C GLY A 359 1.50 12.26 23.60
N VAL A 360 1.06 11.01 23.43
CA VAL A 360 1.85 9.82 23.79
C VAL A 360 2.95 9.56 22.77
N LEU A 361 2.69 9.69 21.47
CA LEU A 361 3.67 9.39 20.41
C LEU A 361 4.88 10.33 20.44
N VAL A 362 4.63 11.63 20.55
CA VAL A 362 5.64 12.70 20.39
C VAL A 362 6.86 12.50 21.29
N PRO A 363 6.72 12.20 22.60
CA PRO A 363 7.86 11.92 23.49
C PRO A 363 8.76 10.74 23.10
N PHE A 364 8.25 9.73 22.37
CA PHE A 364 9.05 8.57 21.96
C PHE A 364 9.83 8.79 20.67
N LEU A 365 9.39 9.70 19.80
CA LEU A 365 10.00 9.93 18.49
C LEU A 365 11.51 10.23 18.56
N PRO A 366 12.03 11.08 19.47
CA PRO A 366 13.45 11.43 19.51
C PRO A 366 14.39 10.22 19.68
N THR A 367 13.89 9.13 20.26
CA THR A 367 14.69 7.96 20.62
C THR A 367 14.39 6.73 19.77
N TRP A 368 13.49 6.85 18.79
CA TRP A 368 13.04 5.76 17.92
C TRP A 368 13.86 5.67 16.63
N LEU A 369 15.14 5.33 16.79
CA LEU A 369 16.16 5.42 15.74
C LEU A 369 15.91 4.48 14.54
N CYS A 370 15.25 3.35 14.76
CA CYS A 370 14.94 2.36 13.71
C CYS A 370 13.68 2.71 12.88
N LEU A 371 12.94 3.76 13.25
CA LEU A 371 11.74 4.19 12.55
C LEU A 371 12.11 4.73 11.16
N ARG A 372 11.56 4.09 10.12
CA ARG A 372 11.75 4.48 8.71
C ARG A 372 10.53 5.18 8.13
N SER A 373 9.35 4.79 8.58
CA SER A 373 8.08 5.30 8.06
C SER A 373 7.10 5.60 9.19
N LEU A 374 6.56 6.81 9.19
CA LEU A 374 5.53 7.25 10.13
C LEU A 374 4.32 7.78 9.36
N THR A 375 3.16 7.18 9.59
CA THR A 375 1.88 7.68 9.07
C THR A 375 0.96 8.02 10.22
N ILE A 376 0.54 9.27 10.27
CA ILE A 376 -0.42 9.79 11.25
C ILE A 376 -1.63 10.24 10.44
N GLN A 377 -2.76 9.56 10.56
CA GLN A 377 -4.04 9.98 10.00
C GLN A 377 -4.95 10.37 11.16
N SER A 378 -5.78 11.38 10.95
CA SER A 378 -6.67 11.95 11.97
C SER A 378 -8.00 12.31 11.30
N CYS A 379 -9.10 12.17 12.04
CA CYS A 379 -10.42 12.66 11.60
C CYS A 379 -10.58 14.17 11.83
N TRP A 380 -9.59 14.82 12.45
CA TRP A 380 -9.62 16.24 12.83
C TRP A 380 -8.38 16.96 12.32
N ILE A 381 -8.51 18.26 12.12
CA ILE A 381 -7.40 19.17 11.81
C ILE A 381 -6.52 19.31 13.05
N PHE A 382 -5.21 19.09 12.92
CA PHE A 382 -4.28 19.32 14.02
C PHE A 382 -4.19 20.80 14.38
N ARG A 383 -3.93 21.10 15.66
CA ARG A 383 -3.59 22.45 16.09
C ARG A 383 -2.17 22.80 15.68
N VAL A 384 -1.90 24.09 15.47
CA VAL A 384 -0.55 24.59 15.19
C VAL A 384 0.46 24.13 16.25
N THR A 385 0.09 24.18 17.53
CA THR A 385 0.94 23.73 18.65
C THR A 385 1.25 22.24 18.62
N GLU A 386 0.28 21.41 18.22
CA GLU A 386 0.45 19.95 18.09
C GLU A 386 1.45 19.61 16.98
N VAL A 387 1.36 20.29 15.84
CA VAL A 387 2.31 20.12 14.73
C VAL A 387 3.69 20.64 15.08
N GLN A 388 3.79 21.74 15.83
CA GLN A 388 5.07 22.27 16.33
C GLN A 388 5.76 21.31 17.29
N LEU A 389 5.02 20.66 18.20
CA LEU A 389 5.54 19.63 19.09
C LEU A 389 6.05 18.41 18.31
N LEU A 390 5.28 17.98 17.31
CA LEU A 390 5.70 16.92 16.39
C LEU A 390 6.99 17.30 15.65
N ALA A 391 7.04 18.48 15.02
CA ALA A 391 8.22 18.98 14.31
C ALA A 391 9.44 19.05 15.24
N THR A 392 9.28 19.51 16.48
CA THR A 392 10.38 19.56 17.46
C THR A 392 10.92 18.18 17.77
N SER A 393 10.05 17.19 17.97
CA SER A 393 10.47 15.83 18.30
C SER A 393 11.10 15.10 17.10
N LEU A 394 10.58 15.34 15.90
CA LEU A 394 11.18 14.90 14.64
C LEU A 394 12.56 15.52 14.42
N LYS A 395 12.74 16.81 14.75
CA LYS A 395 14.04 17.48 14.69
C LYS A 395 15.06 16.83 15.60
N GLN A 396 14.67 16.49 16.83
CA GLN A 396 15.55 15.78 17.77
C GLN A 396 15.92 14.39 17.23
N LEU A 397 14.96 13.66 16.67
CA LEU A 397 15.23 12.38 16.00
C LEU A 397 16.25 12.56 14.86
N GLY A 398 16.01 13.51 13.95
CA GLY A 398 16.85 13.78 12.78
C GLY A 398 18.26 14.29 13.10
N GLN A 399 18.46 14.93 14.26
CA GLN A 399 19.79 15.32 14.75
C GLN A 399 20.65 14.11 15.17
N THR A 400 20.04 12.96 15.38
CA THR A 400 20.75 11.72 15.70
C THR A 400 21.26 11.07 14.40
N SER A 401 22.56 10.82 14.30
CA SER A 401 23.20 10.26 13.09
C SER A 401 22.69 8.86 12.69
N SER A 402 22.02 8.16 13.61
CA SER A 402 21.41 6.85 13.42
C SER A 402 19.94 6.90 13.03
N SER A 403 19.34 8.08 12.87
CA SER A 403 17.97 8.22 12.41
C SER A 403 17.78 7.60 11.03
N SER A 404 16.73 6.78 10.90
CA SER A 404 16.40 6.08 9.66
C SER A 404 15.13 6.61 8.98
N LEU A 405 14.52 7.68 9.49
CA LEU A 405 13.23 8.18 9.03
C LEU A 405 13.35 8.75 7.61
N VAL A 406 12.61 8.15 6.67
CA VAL A 406 12.62 8.53 5.24
C VAL A 406 11.23 8.82 4.70
N ASP A 407 10.18 8.29 5.32
CA ASP A 407 8.80 8.47 4.88
C ASP A 407 7.94 9.05 6.02
N LEU A 408 7.28 10.17 5.74
CA LEU A 408 6.35 10.82 6.66
C LEU A 408 5.04 11.10 5.95
N SER A 409 3.95 10.59 6.53
CA SER A 409 2.59 11.00 6.16
C SER A 409 1.93 11.61 7.37
N VAL A 410 1.53 12.86 7.28
CA VAL A 410 0.78 13.55 8.34
C VAL A 410 -0.66 13.75 7.87
N ALA A 411 -1.57 13.82 8.82
CA ALA A 411 -2.98 14.06 8.56
C ALA A 411 -3.19 15.51 8.13
N VAL A 412 -4.38 16.03 8.42
CA VAL A 412 -4.78 17.37 8.03
C VAL A 412 -4.06 18.44 8.87
N LEU A 413 -3.21 19.23 8.21
CA LEU A 413 -2.54 20.41 8.76
C LEU A 413 -3.47 21.64 8.68
N PRO A 414 -3.39 22.56 9.65
CA PRO A 414 -4.23 23.77 9.68
C PRO A 414 -3.74 24.90 8.76
N GLN A 415 -2.52 24.83 8.23
CA GLN A 415 -1.94 25.85 7.35
C GLN A 415 -0.75 25.30 6.54
N THR A 416 -0.45 25.93 5.39
CA THR A 416 0.61 25.54 4.47
C THR A 416 2.02 25.73 5.03
N ALA A 417 2.26 26.81 5.78
CA ALA A 417 3.57 27.10 6.39
C ALA A 417 4.08 26.01 7.36
N LEU A 418 3.19 25.15 7.88
CA LEU A 418 3.61 24.04 8.73
C LEU A 418 4.27 22.90 7.95
N MET A 419 4.04 22.80 6.64
CA MET A 419 4.75 21.86 5.79
C MET A 419 6.24 22.16 5.78
N GLU A 420 6.63 23.43 5.60
CA GLU A 420 8.03 23.86 5.65
C GLU A 420 8.65 23.51 7.00
N ARG A 421 7.94 23.78 8.11
CA ARG A 421 8.42 23.45 9.46
C ARG A 421 8.68 21.95 9.66
N LEU A 422 7.87 21.07 9.06
CA LEU A 422 8.10 19.62 9.12
C LEU A 422 9.32 19.20 8.29
N LEU A 423 9.53 19.83 7.13
CA LEU A 423 10.68 19.57 6.27
C LEU A 423 11.99 20.11 6.87
N ASP A 424 11.95 21.29 7.49
CA ASP A 424 13.06 21.86 8.27
C ASP A 424 13.46 20.95 9.44
N ALA A 425 12.49 20.29 10.06
CA ALA A 425 12.74 19.36 11.15
C ALA A 425 13.44 18.07 10.68
N CYS A 426 13.19 17.63 9.45
CA CYS A 426 13.72 16.38 8.91
C CYS A 426 14.15 16.54 7.44
N PRO A 427 15.27 17.24 7.15
CA PRO A 427 15.70 17.51 5.78
C PRO A 427 16.12 16.24 5.00
N GLY A 428 16.45 15.15 5.71
CA GLY A 428 16.77 13.84 5.13
C GLY A 428 15.56 13.03 4.63
N LEU A 429 14.34 13.58 4.73
CA LEU A 429 13.12 12.90 4.32
C LEU A 429 13.07 12.67 2.80
N HIS A 430 12.71 11.47 2.37
CA HIS A 430 12.54 11.11 0.96
C HIS A 430 11.10 11.24 0.48
N SER A 431 10.11 11.03 1.35
CA SER A 431 8.69 11.10 1.00
C SER A 431 7.88 11.86 2.03
N LEU A 432 7.11 12.84 1.57
CA LEU A 432 6.14 13.59 2.38
C LEU A 432 4.75 13.50 1.77
N SER A 433 3.75 13.11 2.57
CA SER A 433 2.35 13.17 2.20
C SER A 433 1.53 13.87 3.27
N LEU A 434 0.72 14.85 2.88
CA LEU A 434 -0.10 15.62 3.81
C LEU A 434 -1.37 16.15 3.15
N GLU A 435 -2.33 16.50 4.00
CA GLU A 435 -3.55 17.23 3.65
C GLU A 435 -3.54 18.55 4.42
N ILE A 436 -4.07 19.62 3.84
CA ILE A 436 -4.05 20.96 4.45
C ILE A 436 -5.46 21.51 4.37
N HIS A 437 -6.07 21.79 5.51
CA HIS A 437 -7.32 22.54 5.61
C HIS A 437 -6.98 23.87 6.29
N PRO A 438 -6.68 24.93 5.51
CA PRO A 438 -6.51 26.27 6.04
C PRO A 438 -7.73 26.63 6.89
N LEU A 439 -7.52 26.88 8.19
CA LEU A 439 -8.55 27.51 9.01
C LEU A 439 -8.52 29.00 8.69
N GLU A 440 -9.69 29.61 8.46
CA GLU A 440 -9.79 31.07 8.37
C GLU A 440 -9.29 31.64 9.69
N VAL A 441 -8.05 32.12 9.70
CA VAL A 441 -7.53 32.88 10.83
C VAL A 441 -8.23 34.22 10.77
N ASP A 442 -9.16 34.44 11.69
CA ASP A 442 -9.75 35.75 11.95
C ASP A 442 -8.60 36.74 12.15
N PRO A 443 -8.46 37.80 11.33
CA PRO A 443 -7.43 38.82 11.53
C PRO A 443 -7.83 39.63 12.77
N GLY A 444 -7.55 39.07 13.96
CA GLY A 444 -7.85 39.72 15.22
C GLY A 444 -7.19 41.11 15.30
N PRO A 445 -7.74 42.06 16.08
CA PRO A 445 -7.40 43.48 15.95
C PRO A 445 -5.98 43.86 16.41
N HIS A 446 -5.18 42.92 16.90
CA HIS A 446 -3.83 43.16 17.41
C HIS A 446 -2.91 42.00 17.00
N GLY A 447 -2.48 42.01 15.75
CA GLY A 447 -1.47 41.10 15.21
C GLY A 447 -0.44 41.85 14.39
N THR A 448 0.38 42.70 15.03
CA THR A 448 1.72 42.99 14.52
C THR A 448 2.56 41.71 14.64
N GLY A 449 2.22 40.72 13.83
CA GLY A 449 2.92 39.46 13.72
C GLY A 449 4.13 39.70 12.86
N VAL A 450 5.29 39.77 13.52
CA VAL A 450 6.59 39.55 12.89
C VAL A 450 6.44 38.39 11.92
N THR A 451 6.47 38.68 10.61
CA THR A 451 6.72 37.67 9.59
C THR A 451 8.02 37.00 10.01
N PRO A 452 8.02 35.70 10.38
CA PRO A 452 9.27 35.02 10.62
C PRO A 452 10.09 35.19 9.35
N GLU A 453 11.29 35.75 9.49
CA GLU A 453 12.27 35.81 8.41
C GLU A 453 12.30 34.42 7.73
N PRO A 454 12.20 34.34 6.38
CA PRO A 454 12.12 33.06 5.70
C PRO A 454 13.36 32.26 6.08
N ALA A 455 13.17 31.22 6.89
CA ALA A 455 14.25 30.31 7.20
C ALA A 455 14.77 29.78 5.87
N VAL A 456 16.06 29.92 5.62
CA VAL A 456 16.68 29.39 4.41
C VAL A 456 16.56 27.88 4.50
N LEU A 457 15.55 27.32 3.83
CA LEU A 457 15.39 25.89 3.68
C LEU A 457 16.68 25.37 3.03
N GLN A 458 17.34 24.44 3.71
CA GLN A 458 18.44 23.71 3.10
C GLN A 458 17.90 22.85 1.95
N GLU A 459 18.75 22.49 0.99
CA GLU A 459 18.39 21.51 -0.04
C GLU A 459 17.85 20.22 0.60
N LEU A 460 16.63 19.85 0.24
CA LEU A 460 15.90 18.73 0.79
C LEU A 460 16.22 17.45 0.00
N SER A 461 16.29 16.31 0.71
CA SER A 461 16.47 14.99 0.08
C SER A 461 15.18 14.42 -0.56
N LEU A 462 14.15 15.26 -0.69
CA LEU A 462 12.79 14.85 -1.03
C LEU A 462 12.68 14.31 -2.46
N LYS A 463 12.16 13.09 -2.59
CA LYS A 463 11.93 12.39 -3.86
C LYS A 463 10.46 12.29 -4.21
N LYS A 464 9.57 12.31 -3.21
CA LYS A 464 8.12 12.21 -3.38
C LYS A 464 7.41 13.25 -2.51
N LEU A 465 6.51 14.02 -3.11
CA LEU A 465 5.67 15.00 -2.42
C LEU A 465 4.22 14.81 -2.84
N SER A 466 3.32 14.66 -1.86
CA SER A 466 1.87 14.64 -2.07
C SER A 466 1.20 15.65 -1.15
N VAL A 467 0.57 16.68 -1.74
CA VAL A 467 -0.11 17.75 -1.02
C VAL A 467 -1.57 17.83 -1.48
N LYS A 468 -2.50 17.66 -0.55
CA LYS A 468 -3.94 17.83 -0.81
C LYS A 468 -4.47 19.03 -0.06
N VAL A 469 -5.20 19.91 -0.73
CA VAL A 469 -5.79 21.11 -0.14
C VAL A 469 -7.24 21.21 -0.59
N PRO A 470 -8.19 20.49 0.03
CA PRO A 470 -9.56 20.45 -0.46
C PRO A 470 -10.27 21.79 -0.31
N GLN A 471 -10.53 22.44 -1.46
CA GLN A 471 -11.55 23.49 -1.67
C GLN A 471 -11.50 24.74 -0.77
N VAL A 472 -10.36 25.03 -0.14
CA VAL A 472 -10.13 26.26 0.64
C VAL A 472 -9.03 27.10 -0.02
N LEU A 473 -9.07 28.42 0.18
CA LEU A 473 -8.03 29.34 -0.27
C LEU A 473 -6.68 28.98 0.39
N ALA A 474 -5.71 28.61 -0.42
CA ALA A 474 -4.39 28.21 0.04
C ALA A 474 -3.34 29.28 -0.27
N ASP A 475 -2.37 29.44 0.64
CA ASP A 475 -1.15 30.17 0.32
C ASP A 475 -0.20 29.28 -0.50
N ILE A 476 0.08 29.73 -1.72
CA ILE A 476 0.95 29.06 -2.69
C ILE A 476 2.43 29.18 -2.31
N HIS A 477 2.80 30.18 -1.51
CA HIS A 477 4.20 30.53 -1.26
C HIS A 477 4.98 29.37 -0.65
N SER A 478 4.41 28.69 0.35
CA SER A 478 5.04 27.54 1.00
C SER A 478 5.23 26.34 0.07
N ILE A 479 4.27 26.10 -0.84
CA ILE A 479 4.37 25.02 -1.81
C ILE A 479 5.49 25.32 -2.79
N THR A 480 5.51 26.53 -3.33
CA THR A 480 6.55 27.05 -4.22
C THR A 480 7.93 27.00 -3.55
N ALA A 481 8.04 27.41 -2.28
CA ALA A 481 9.28 27.35 -1.51
C ALA A 481 9.79 25.91 -1.38
N VAL A 482 8.94 24.95 -1.03
CA VAL A 482 9.33 23.53 -0.92
C VAL A 482 9.79 22.97 -2.28
N LEU A 483 9.11 23.32 -3.37
CA LEU A 483 9.48 22.88 -4.72
C LEU A 483 10.88 23.36 -5.12
N LYS A 484 11.20 24.63 -4.82
CA LYS A 484 12.51 25.26 -5.06
C LYS A 484 13.65 24.53 -4.33
N HIS A 485 13.40 24.09 -3.10
CA HIS A 485 14.38 23.40 -2.28
C HIS A 485 14.40 21.88 -2.47
N SER A 486 13.65 21.33 -3.43
CA SER A 486 13.54 19.88 -3.68
C SER A 486 14.01 19.46 -5.08
N PRO A 487 15.28 19.71 -5.47
CA PRO A 487 15.75 19.43 -6.84
C PRO A 487 15.81 17.92 -7.17
N HIS A 488 15.71 17.04 -6.17
CA HIS A 488 15.71 15.59 -6.33
C HIS A 488 14.32 14.97 -6.50
N LEU A 489 13.27 15.80 -6.60
CA LEU A 489 11.90 15.35 -6.70
C LEU A 489 11.67 14.51 -7.97
N THR A 490 11.12 13.30 -7.79
CA THR A 490 10.81 12.35 -8.86
C THR A 490 9.30 12.13 -9.03
N SER A 491 8.53 12.35 -7.96
CA SER A 491 7.07 12.21 -7.96
C SER A 491 6.43 13.40 -7.24
N LEU A 492 5.48 14.05 -7.89
CA LEU A 492 4.72 15.16 -7.32
C LEU A 492 3.23 14.93 -7.52
N HIS A 493 2.47 15.07 -6.46
CA HIS A 493 1.01 15.06 -6.48
C HIS A 493 0.47 16.28 -5.74
N ILE A 494 -0.32 17.09 -6.44
CA ILE A 494 -0.99 18.25 -5.87
C ILE A 494 -2.47 18.16 -6.20
N SER A 495 -3.35 18.35 -5.20
CA SER A 495 -4.79 18.29 -5.42
C SER A 495 -5.59 19.36 -4.67
N GLY A 496 -6.64 19.88 -5.30
CA GLY A 496 -7.69 20.69 -4.68
C GLY A 496 -7.40 22.18 -4.48
N ILE A 497 -6.18 22.65 -4.80
CA ILE A 497 -5.74 24.02 -4.53
C ILE A 497 -6.65 25.05 -5.21
N ARG A 498 -7.38 25.81 -4.38
CA ARG A 498 -8.06 27.04 -4.80
C ARG A 498 -7.21 28.24 -4.37
N LEU A 499 -6.99 29.15 -5.30
CA LEU A 499 -6.22 30.37 -5.04
C LEU A 499 -7.18 31.58 -4.98
N PRO A 500 -6.83 32.62 -4.21
CA PRO A 500 -7.53 33.91 -4.27
C PRO A 500 -7.48 34.48 -5.69
N THR A 501 -8.43 35.34 -6.04
CA THR A 501 -8.53 35.94 -7.40
C THR A 501 -7.28 36.72 -7.84
N SER A 502 -6.42 37.13 -6.90
CA SER A 502 -5.15 37.82 -7.16
C SER A 502 -3.95 36.89 -7.39
N SER A 503 -4.09 35.58 -7.15
CA SER A 503 -3.00 34.60 -7.21
C SER A 503 -3.22 33.63 -8.37
N SER A 504 -2.12 33.15 -8.96
CA SER A 504 -2.16 32.30 -10.15
C SER A 504 -1.42 30.98 -9.96
N HIS A 505 -2.01 29.88 -10.43
CA HIS A 505 -1.38 28.55 -10.42
C HIS A 505 -0.13 28.48 -11.31
N ARG A 506 0.13 29.52 -12.12
CA ARG A 506 1.35 29.67 -12.91
C ARG A 506 2.62 29.58 -12.07
N GLU A 507 2.61 30.12 -10.84
CA GLU A 507 3.79 30.09 -9.95
C GLU A 507 4.21 28.68 -9.53
N ILE A 508 3.24 27.78 -9.33
CA ILE A 508 3.53 26.36 -9.05
C ILE A 508 4.17 25.73 -10.30
N LEU A 509 3.54 25.92 -11.47
CA LEU A 509 4.02 25.29 -12.71
C LEU A 509 5.38 25.82 -13.14
N SER A 510 5.64 27.12 -13.01
CA SER A 510 6.94 27.72 -13.29
C SER A 510 8.00 27.17 -12.34
N SER A 511 7.71 27.06 -11.04
CA SER A 511 8.63 26.50 -10.06
C SER A 511 8.95 25.03 -10.34
N ILE A 512 7.95 24.22 -10.71
CA ILE A 512 8.20 22.82 -11.11
C ILE A 512 9.13 22.77 -12.31
N SER A 513 8.83 23.57 -13.34
CA SER A 513 9.60 23.63 -14.57
C SER A 513 11.04 24.11 -14.35
N GLU A 514 11.28 25.01 -13.40
CA GLU A 514 12.59 25.62 -13.15
C GLU A 514 13.47 24.78 -12.21
N PHE A 515 12.90 24.12 -11.20
CA PHE A 515 13.69 23.48 -10.14
C PHE A 515 13.62 21.94 -10.12
N ASN A 516 12.60 21.33 -10.75
CA ASN A 516 12.33 19.89 -10.59
C ASN A 516 12.51 19.09 -11.90
N HIS A 517 13.62 19.28 -12.62
CA HIS A 517 13.88 18.61 -13.92
C HIS A 517 13.89 17.08 -13.88
N ARG A 518 14.15 16.48 -12.71
CA ARG A 518 14.17 15.02 -12.50
C ARG A 518 12.79 14.39 -12.32
N LEU A 519 11.73 15.20 -12.37
CA LEU A 519 10.36 14.74 -12.17
C LEU A 519 9.96 13.74 -13.24
N ARG A 520 9.55 12.54 -12.81
CA ARG A 520 9.05 11.44 -13.65
C ARG A 520 7.54 11.32 -13.59
N THR A 521 6.96 11.59 -12.42
CA THR A 521 5.52 11.44 -12.19
C THR A 521 4.94 12.76 -11.71
N LEU A 522 3.97 13.30 -12.45
CA LEU A 522 3.25 14.51 -12.07
C LEU A 522 1.74 14.27 -12.09
N HIS A 523 1.10 14.45 -10.93
CA HIS A 523 -0.34 14.42 -10.78
C HIS A 523 -0.85 15.78 -10.28
N LEU A 524 -1.71 16.40 -11.06
CA LEU A 524 -2.47 17.59 -10.70
C LEU A 524 -3.96 17.22 -10.77
N GLU A 525 -4.69 17.42 -9.67
CA GLU A 525 -6.11 17.05 -9.57
C GLU A 525 -6.96 18.17 -8.97
N ASP A 526 -8.07 18.55 -9.61
CA ASP A 526 -8.95 19.64 -9.17
C ASP A 526 -8.20 20.97 -8.97
N ILE A 527 -7.45 21.38 -10.00
CA ILE A 527 -6.67 22.62 -10.03
C ILE A 527 -7.08 23.41 -11.27
N ASN A 528 -7.37 24.70 -11.13
CA ASN A 528 -7.77 25.52 -12.27
C ASN A 528 -6.57 25.91 -13.15
N LEU A 529 -6.34 25.18 -14.24
CA LEU A 529 -5.24 25.42 -15.17
C LEU A 529 -5.67 26.08 -16.49
N ALA A 530 -6.89 26.62 -16.56
CA ALA A 530 -7.46 27.29 -17.73
C ALA A 530 -6.52 28.34 -18.35
N ASP A 531 -5.85 29.14 -17.50
CA ASP A 531 -5.00 30.25 -17.91
C ASP A 531 -3.49 29.90 -17.88
N CYS A 532 -3.11 28.61 -17.84
CA CYS A 532 -1.74 28.14 -17.61
C CYS A 532 -1.09 27.46 -18.84
N HIS A 533 -1.57 27.76 -20.05
CA HIS A 533 -1.12 27.10 -21.29
C HIS A 533 0.41 27.07 -21.44
N GLN A 534 1.04 28.23 -21.45
CA GLN A 534 2.48 28.35 -21.70
C GLN A 534 3.31 27.65 -20.61
N ASP A 535 2.84 27.69 -19.37
CA ASP A 535 3.50 27.06 -18.22
C ASP A 535 3.45 25.53 -18.32
N ILE A 536 2.34 24.95 -18.78
CA ILE A 536 2.24 23.52 -19.08
C ILE A 536 3.22 23.14 -20.20
N LEU A 537 3.31 23.94 -21.27
CA LEU A 537 4.25 23.69 -22.36
C LEU A 537 5.71 23.76 -21.90
N ASN A 538 6.04 24.71 -21.01
CA ASN A 538 7.37 24.84 -20.43
C ASN A 538 7.72 23.64 -19.54
N LEU A 539 6.76 23.19 -18.72
CA LEU A 539 6.90 22.02 -17.87
C LEU A 539 7.21 20.75 -18.70
N LEU A 540 6.48 20.54 -19.80
CA LEU A 540 6.72 19.41 -20.72
C LEU A 540 8.10 19.45 -21.37
N ARG A 541 8.67 20.64 -21.60
CA ARG A 541 10.00 20.80 -22.19
C ARG A 541 11.13 20.52 -21.20
N ASN A 542 10.92 20.82 -19.92
CA ASN A 542 11.97 20.87 -18.91
C ASN A 542 12.00 19.66 -17.97
N CYS A 543 10.96 18.82 -17.96
CA CYS A 543 10.86 17.65 -17.07
C CYS A 543 10.97 16.32 -17.85
N MET A 544 11.55 15.30 -17.20
CA MET A 544 11.66 13.94 -17.75
C MET A 544 10.44 13.06 -17.43
N LEU A 545 9.25 13.54 -17.76
CA LEU A 545 8.00 12.88 -17.35
C LEU A 545 7.82 11.52 -18.02
N GLU A 546 7.54 10.50 -17.21
CA GLU A 546 7.07 9.18 -17.58
C GLU A 546 5.55 9.07 -17.43
N GLU A 547 4.98 9.80 -16.46
CA GLU A 547 3.55 9.84 -16.18
C GLU A 547 3.08 11.28 -15.94
N LEU A 548 2.05 11.70 -16.67
CA LEU A 548 1.38 12.98 -16.51
C LEU A 548 -0.12 12.75 -16.31
N SER A 549 -0.65 13.26 -15.21
CA SER A 549 -2.07 13.22 -14.88
C SER A 549 -2.57 14.63 -14.59
N LEU A 550 -3.42 15.15 -15.48
CA LEU A 550 -4.12 16.41 -15.33
C LEU A 550 -5.61 16.07 -15.20
N LYS A 551 -6.08 15.83 -13.98
CA LYS A 551 -7.45 15.39 -13.71
C LYS A 551 -8.30 16.55 -13.21
N ASP A 552 -9.44 16.78 -13.85
CA ASP A 552 -10.33 17.91 -13.52
C ASP A 552 -9.55 19.25 -13.42
N CYS A 553 -8.70 19.51 -14.42
CA CYS A 553 -7.82 20.67 -14.44
C CYS A 553 -8.39 21.86 -15.22
N ARG A 554 -9.63 21.76 -15.70
CA ARG A 554 -10.33 22.81 -16.47
C ARG A 554 -9.52 23.33 -17.67
N LEU A 555 -8.70 22.47 -18.29
CA LEU A 555 -7.70 22.83 -19.31
C LEU A 555 -8.29 23.60 -20.51
N LEU A 556 -9.57 23.35 -20.85
CA LEU A 556 -10.24 23.94 -22.01
C LEU A 556 -11.24 25.04 -21.64
N GLU A 557 -11.38 25.37 -20.34
CA GLU A 557 -12.20 26.49 -19.90
C GLU A 557 -11.45 27.80 -20.21
N LYS A 558 -12.12 28.81 -20.77
CA LYS A 558 -11.52 30.10 -21.25
C LYS A 558 -10.59 30.04 -22.48
N CYS A 559 -10.37 28.88 -23.09
CA CYS A 559 -9.62 28.80 -24.34
C CYS A 559 -10.45 29.33 -25.52
N SER A 560 -10.01 30.42 -26.16
CA SER A 560 -10.66 31.02 -27.34
C SER A 560 -10.51 30.16 -28.60
N ASP A 561 -9.36 29.48 -28.75
CA ASP A 561 -9.07 28.55 -29.84
C ASP A 561 -8.61 27.19 -29.26
N ARG A 562 -9.62 26.35 -28.97
CA ARG A 562 -9.42 25.02 -28.35
C ARG A 562 -8.62 24.08 -29.24
N GLU A 563 -8.80 24.16 -30.56
CA GLU A 563 -8.10 23.28 -31.50
C GLU A 563 -6.62 23.61 -31.54
N SER A 564 -6.27 24.90 -31.65
CA SER A 564 -4.86 25.33 -31.61
C SER A 564 -4.20 25.01 -30.27
N TYR A 565 -4.89 25.20 -29.14
CA TYR A 565 -4.38 24.81 -27.81
C TYR A 565 -4.05 23.32 -27.75
N LEU A 566 -5.01 22.47 -28.14
CA LEU A 566 -4.81 21.03 -28.11
C LEU A 566 -3.73 20.59 -29.08
N GLN A 567 -3.66 21.17 -30.28
CA GLN A 567 -2.61 20.89 -31.25
C GLN A 567 -1.23 21.17 -30.65
N GLN A 568 -1.03 22.35 -30.05
CA GLN A 568 0.24 22.72 -29.41
C GLN A 568 0.59 21.82 -28.22
N LEU A 569 -0.41 21.40 -27.44
CA LEU A 569 -0.25 20.45 -26.34
C LEU A 569 0.18 19.08 -26.88
N MET A 570 -0.49 18.56 -27.91
CA MET A 570 -0.17 17.27 -28.53
C MET A 570 1.24 17.29 -29.13
N ASP A 571 1.60 18.36 -29.85
CA ASP A 571 2.93 18.53 -30.44
C ASP A 571 4.03 18.62 -29.39
N SER A 572 3.73 19.17 -28.20
CA SER A 572 4.67 19.21 -27.08
C SER A 572 4.78 17.85 -26.39
N LEU A 573 3.67 17.13 -26.20
CA LEU A 573 3.65 15.78 -25.65
C LEU A 573 4.42 14.78 -26.52
N LYS A 574 4.34 14.88 -27.85
CA LYS A 574 5.14 14.07 -28.79
C LYS A 574 6.64 14.19 -28.55
N LYS A 575 7.10 15.38 -28.13
CA LYS A 575 8.52 15.65 -27.88
C LYS A 575 9.01 14.97 -26.58
N VAL A 576 8.11 14.66 -25.65
CA VAL A 576 8.44 13.99 -24.38
C VAL A 576 8.54 12.47 -24.58
N ARG A 577 9.74 11.99 -24.92
CA ARG A 577 9.96 10.58 -25.30
C ARG A 577 9.85 9.57 -24.15
N SER A 578 10.02 10.04 -22.92
CA SER A 578 9.87 9.23 -21.71
C SER A 578 8.40 8.95 -21.37
N LEU A 579 7.45 9.75 -21.86
CA LEU A 579 6.06 9.71 -21.42
C LEU A 579 5.36 8.42 -21.86
N ARG A 580 4.89 7.65 -20.88
CA ARG A 580 4.17 6.36 -21.07
C ARG A 580 2.71 6.44 -20.67
N SER A 581 2.37 7.27 -19.69
CA SER A 581 1.00 7.40 -19.17
C SER A 581 0.54 8.86 -19.24
N LEU A 582 -0.63 9.08 -19.85
CA LEU A 582 -1.29 10.37 -19.92
C LEU A 582 -2.73 10.24 -19.41
N CYS A 583 -3.10 11.00 -18.39
CA CYS A 583 -4.46 11.09 -17.88
C CYS A 583 -4.98 12.52 -18.05
N LEU A 584 -6.11 12.64 -18.76
CA LEU A 584 -6.85 13.87 -19.02
C LEU A 584 -8.32 13.72 -18.58
N SER A 585 -8.58 12.86 -17.60
CA SER A 585 -9.93 12.60 -17.12
C SER A 585 -10.59 13.87 -16.55
N GLN A 586 -11.92 13.99 -16.73
CA GLN A 586 -12.72 15.10 -16.18
C GLN A 586 -12.37 16.51 -16.70
N ASN A 587 -11.75 16.66 -17.87
CA ASN A 587 -11.46 17.97 -18.48
C ASN A 587 -12.51 18.45 -19.49
N ARG A 588 -13.68 17.79 -19.54
CA ARG A 588 -14.78 18.12 -20.47
C ARG A 588 -14.34 18.12 -21.94
N LEU A 589 -13.49 17.16 -22.32
CA LEU A 589 -12.93 17.08 -23.68
C LEU A 589 -14.02 17.00 -24.77
N ALA A 590 -15.09 16.21 -24.54
CA ALA A 590 -16.23 16.04 -25.47
C ALA A 590 -15.80 16.00 -26.96
N LYS A 591 -16.30 16.95 -27.77
CA LYS A 591 -16.02 17.10 -29.21
C LYS A 591 -14.54 17.24 -29.58
N SER A 592 -13.68 17.58 -28.62
CA SER A 592 -12.24 17.74 -28.85
C SER A 592 -11.45 16.45 -28.61
N ALA A 593 -12.07 15.38 -28.12
CA ALA A 593 -11.41 14.09 -27.92
C ALA A 593 -10.75 13.50 -29.19
N PRO A 594 -11.33 13.62 -30.41
CA PRO A 594 -10.69 13.13 -31.65
C PRO A 594 -9.32 13.77 -31.91
N ALA A 595 -9.07 15.00 -31.45
CA ALA A 595 -7.78 15.66 -31.59
C ALA A 595 -6.64 14.93 -30.86
N LEU A 596 -6.94 14.07 -29.88
CA LEU A 596 -5.93 13.26 -29.19
C LEU A 596 -5.28 12.20 -30.10
N ALA A 597 -5.92 11.84 -31.22
CA ALA A 597 -5.29 11.00 -32.24
C ALA A 597 -4.00 11.64 -32.78
N GLU A 598 -3.91 12.97 -32.75
CA GLU A 598 -2.73 13.69 -33.19
C GLU A 598 -1.49 13.27 -32.42
N LEU A 599 -1.57 12.76 -31.19
CA LEU A 599 -0.40 12.22 -30.47
C LEU A 599 0.41 11.20 -31.28
N PHE A 600 -0.25 10.46 -32.17
CA PHE A 600 0.35 9.38 -32.94
C PHE A 600 0.63 9.76 -34.40
N THR A 601 0.36 11.01 -34.79
CA THR A 601 0.63 11.51 -36.15
C THR A 601 2.07 12.00 -36.31
N GLY A 602 2.64 11.75 -37.48
CA GLY A 602 3.96 12.23 -37.88
C GLY A 602 5.15 11.47 -37.28
N SER A 603 6.35 11.90 -37.66
CA SER A 603 7.61 11.42 -37.11
C SER A 603 8.31 12.55 -36.35
N PRO A 604 8.50 12.43 -35.02
CA PRO A 604 8.21 11.26 -34.19
C PRO A 604 6.78 11.17 -33.65
N SER A 605 6.24 9.95 -33.59
CA SER A 605 5.02 9.64 -32.85
C SER A 605 5.27 9.59 -31.33
N SER A 606 4.21 9.85 -30.55
CA SER A 606 4.24 9.72 -29.09
C SER A 606 4.57 8.30 -28.62
N ALA A 607 5.17 8.21 -27.44
CA ALA A 607 5.59 6.98 -26.78
C ALA A 607 4.58 6.48 -25.72
N VAL A 608 3.43 7.16 -25.62
CA VAL A 608 2.33 6.91 -24.68
C VAL A 608 1.72 5.54 -24.95
N LYS A 609 1.56 4.76 -23.87
CA LYS A 609 0.96 3.43 -23.88
C LYS A 609 -0.34 3.36 -23.08
N ARG A 610 -0.58 4.31 -22.19
CA ARG A 610 -1.82 4.43 -21.42
C ARG A 610 -2.39 5.84 -21.60
N LEU A 611 -3.62 5.91 -22.09
CA LEU A 611 -4.37 7.14 -22.25
C LEU A 611 -5.67 7.02 -21.46
N ASP A 612 -5.82 7.86 -20.43
CA ASP A 612 -7.04 7.95 -19.64
C ASP A 612 -7.83 9.21 -20.03
N ILE A 613 -8.97 8.97 -20.68
CA ILE A 613 -9.94 10.00 -21.08
C ILE A 613 -11.32 9.73 -20.46
N SER A 614 -11.33 9.04 -19.32
CA SER A 614 -12.54 8.75 -18.55
C SER A 614 -13.26 10.02 -18.08
N SER A 615 -14.57 9.93 -17.85
CA SER A 615 -15.40 11.04 -17.34
C SER A 615 -15.31 12.35 -18.13
N ASN A 616 -15.18 12.30 -19.46
CA ASN A 616 -15.06 13.51 -20.30
C ASN A 616 -16.32 13.84 -21.12
N PHE A 617 -17.41 13.11 -20.89
CA PHE A 617 -18.68 13.23 -21.64
C PHE A 617 -18.55 12.99 -23.14
N ILE A 618 -17.59 12.15 -23.56
CA ILE A 618 -17.34 11.82 -24.97
C ILE A 618 -18.53 11.02 -25.51
N GLN A 619 -19.17 11.54 -26.55
CA GLN A 619 -20.29 10.87 -27.22
C GLN A 619 -19.79 9.72 -28.11
N PRO A 620 -20.64 8.72 -28.39
CA PRO A 620 -20.28 7.61 -29.28
C PRO A 620 -19.73 8.03 -30.64
N ALA A 621 -20.29 9.07 -31.28
CA ALA A 621 -19.82 9.58 -32.57
C ALA A 621 -18.40 10.17 -32.50
N GLU A 622 -18.09 10.91 -31.43
CA GLU A 622 -16.76 11.49 -31.19
C GLU A 622 -15.73 10.39 -30.91
N LEU A 623 -16.13 9.32 -30.21
CA LEU A 623 -15.28 8.15 -30.02
C LEU A 623 -15.03 7.37 -31.32
N LEU A 624 -16.04 7.25 -32.19
CA LEU A 624 -15.89 6.64 -33.50
C LEU A 624 -14.91 7.43 -34.37
N GLU A 625 -15.02 8.76 -34.38
CA GLU A 625 -14.09 9.64 -35.09
C GLU A 625 -12.66 9.49 -34.57
N LEU A 626 -12.47 9.46 -33.24
CA LEU A 626 -11.17 9.16 -32.63
C LEU A 626 -10.61 7.82 -33.14
N GLY A 627 -11.45 6.78 -33.21
CA GLY A 627 -11.08 5.47 -33.75
C GLY A 627 -10.63 5.54 -35.21
N GLN A 628 -11.37 6.26 -36.06
CA GLN A 628 -11.03 6.44 -37.48
C GLN A 628 -9.69 7.19 -37.64
N ARG A 629 -9.46 8.24 -36.86
CA ARG A 629 -8.18 8.99 -36.89
C ARG A 629 -7.00 8.16 -36.37
N LEU A 630 -7.22 7.29 -35.39
CA LEU A 630 -6.17 6.36 -34.92
C LEU A 630 -5.89 5.24 -35.93
N GLN A 631 -6.84 4.87 -36.80
CA GLN A 631 -6.57 3.92 -37.87
C GLN A 631 -5.68 4.51 -38.97
N THR A 632 -5.82 5.80 -39.27
CA THR A 632 -4.94 6.47 -40.24
C THR A 632 -3.51 6.61 -39.70
N HIS A 633 -3.37 6.79 -38.38
CA HIS A 633 -2.07 6.94 -37.72
C HIS A 633 -2.01 6.05 -36.46
N PRO A 634 -1.70 4.75 -36.62
CA PRO A 634 -1.77 3.80 -35.53
C PRO A 634 -0.66 4.04 -34.50
N PRO A 635 -0.94 3.84 -33.19
CA PRO A 635 0.09 3.88 -32.17
C PRO A 635 1.11 2.75 -32.41
N GLN A 636 2.38 3.02 -32.13
CA GLN A 636 3.47 2.04 -32.34
C GLN A 636 3.31 0.77 -31.51
N GLN A 637 2.61 0.86 -30.39
CA GLN A 637 2.30 -0.25 -29.50
C GLN A 637 0.82 -0.20 -29.16
N ARG A 638 0.27 -1.35 -28.74
CA ARG A 638 -1.12 -1.47 -28.32
C ARG A 638 -1.40 -0.50 -27.16
N LEU A 639 -2.40 0.37 -27.32
CA LEU A 639 -2.73 1.45 -26.39
C LEU A 639 -3.75 0.97 -25.34
N THR A 640 -3.47 1.14 -24.06
CA THR A 640 -4.50 1.01 -23.02
C THR A 640 -5.32 2.31 -22.96
N LEU A 641 -6.61 2.22 -23.31
CA LEU A 641 -7.53 3.35 -23.36
C LEU A 641 -8.59 3.23 -22.26
N ASP A 642 -8.61 4.18 -21.32
CA ASP A 642 -9.64 4.26 -20.29
C ASP A 642 -10.81 5.13 -20.76
N LEU A 643 -11.97 4.49 -20.89
CA LEU A 643 -13.22 5.09 -21.37
C LEU A 643 -14.30 5.10 -20.30
N ARG A 644 -14.00 4.70 -19.06
CA ARG A 644 -14.97 4.62 -17.97
C ARG A 644 -15.72 5.93 -17.78
N LYS A 645 -16.99 5.83 -17.34
CA LYS A 645 -17.84 7.00 -17.04
C LYS A 645 -18.07 7.97 -18.21
N ASN A 646 -17.98 7.49 -19.46
CA ASN A 646 -18.47 8.20 -20.64
C ASN A 646 -19.86 7.67 -21.07
N PRO A 647 -20.71 8.49 -21.72
CA PRO A 647 -22.11 8.14 -22.05
C PRO A 647 -22.25 7.17 -23.23
N TRP A 648 -21.85 5.91 -23.03
CA TRP A 648 -21.97 4.85 -24.03
C TRP A 648 -23.41 4.44 -24.37
N ASP A 649 -24.36 4.67 -23.47
CA ASP A 649 -25.74 4.20 -23.60
C ASP A 649 -26.66 5.13 -24.41
N ARG A 650 -26.18 6.33 -24.77
CA ARG A 650 -26.94 7.29 -25.60
C ARG A 650 -27.14 6.80 -27.03
N ASP A 651 -26.10 6.22 -27.61
CA ASP A 651 -26.12 5.57 -28.91
C ASP A 651 -25.24 4.33 -28.85
N ARG A 652 -25.89 3.19 -28.60
CA ARG A 652 -25.21 1.93 -28.40
C ARG A 652 -24.60 1.41 -29.68
N GLU A 653 -25.23 1.61 -30.83
CA GLU A 653 -24.74 1.05 -32.10
C GLU A 653 -23.43 1.72 -32.49
N THR A 654 -23.42 3.05 -32.52
CA THR A 654 -22.22 3.83 -32.79
C THR A 654 -21.12 3.56 -31.76
N TRP A 655 -21.45 3.32 -30.49
CA TRP A 655 -20.47 2.95 -29.47
C TRP A 655 -19.80 1.60 -29.76
N HIS A 656 -20.60 0.59 -30.12
CA HIS A 656 -20.05 -0.72 -30.49
C HIS A 656 -19.20 -0.64 -31.77
N ASP A 657 -19.61 0.19 -32.73
CA ASP A 657 -18.83 0.44 -33.95
C ASP A 657 -17.50 1.15 -33.65
N ALA A 658 -17.50 2.12 -32.74
CA ALA A 658 -16.30 2.78 -32.26
C ALA A 658 -15.34 1.79 -31.58
N LEU A 659 -15.85 0.95 -30.66
CA LEU A 659 -15.05 -0.08 -30.00
C LEU A 659 -14.52 -1.12 -31.00
N ARG A 660 -15.31 -1.51 -32.01
CA ARG A 660 -14.87 -2.43 -33.06
C ARG A 660 -13.72 -1.82 -33.87
N THR A 661 -13.81 -0.53 -34.18
CA THR A 661 -12.80 0.26 -34.90
C THR A 661 -11.49 0.35 -34.10
N LEU A 662 -11.58 0.57 -32.79
CA LEU A 662 -10.43 0.74 -31.90
C LEU A 662 -9.79 -0.58 -31.44
N ARG A 663 -10.53 -1.70 -31.40
CA ARG A 663 -10.09 -2.99 -30.80
C ARG A 663 -8.77 -3.56 -31.37
N PRO A 664 -8.44 -3.39 -32.66
CA PRO A 664 -7.13 -3.80 -33.18
C PRO A 664 -5.97 -3.03 -32.55
N LEU A 665 -6.20 -1.76 -32.18
CA LEU A 665 -5.18 -0.82 -31.73
C LEU A 665 -5.11 -0.69 -30.20
N CYS A 666 -6.21 -0.99 -29.50
CA CYS A 666 -6.36 -0.68 -28.08
C CYS A 666 -6.83 -1.85 -27.21
N ASP A 667 -6.43 -1.81 -25.94
CA ASP A 667 -7.06 -2.52 -24.83
C ASP A 667 -7.91 -1.52 -24.02
N PHE A 668 -9.13 -1.89 -23.67
CA PHE A 668 -10.08 -0.95 -23.08
C PHE A 668 -10.30 -1.19 -21.60
N LEU A 669 -10.37 -0.09 -20.84
CA LEU A 669 -11.01 -0.06 -19.53
C LEU A 669 -12.37 0.61 -19.70
N THR A 670 -13.44 -0.16 -19.54
CA THR A 670 -14.82 0.30 -19.61
C THR A 670 -15.57 -0.15 -18.36
N ASP A 671 -16.54 0.63 -17.90
CA ASP A 671 -17.41 0.27 -16.79
C ASP A 671 -18.87 0.14 -17.27
N GLY A 672 -19.72 -0.45 -16.42
CA GLY A 672 -21.16 -0.56 -16.66
C GLY A 672 -21.93 0.74 -16.38
N TRP A 673 -21.25 1.90 -16.42
CA TRP A 673 -21.83 3.19 -16.04
C TRP A 673 -22.93 3.60 -17.02
N LYS A 674 -24.15 3.94 -16.57
CA LYS A 674 -25.25 4.35 -17.46
C LYS A 674 -25.49 5.84 -17.33
N SER A 675 -25.79 6.56 -18.41
CA SER A 675 -26.13 7.99 -18.39
C SER A 675 -27.31 8.34 -17.47
N ARG A 676 -28.20 7.37 -17.19
CA ARG A 676 -29.28 7.53 -16.20
C ARG A 676 -28.78 7.60 -14.76
N ASN A 677 -27.59 7.09 -14.46
CA ASN A 677 -27.01 7.14 -13.12
C ASN A 677 -26.64 8.58 -12.71
N THR A 678 -26.25 9.44 -13.66
CA THR A 678 -25.98 10.87 -13.38
C THR A 678 -27.20 11.71 -13.04
N MET A 679 -28.40 11.32 -13.51
CA MET A 679 -29.62 12.02 -13.10
C MET A 679 -30.06 11.64 -11.68
N ALA A 680 -29.69 10.46 -11.19
CA ALA A 680 -29.98 10.05 -9.80
C ALA A 680 -29.16 10.87 -8.79
N ASP A 681 -27.87 11.11 -9.06
CA ASP A 681 -26.98 11.87 -8.15
C ASP A 681 -27.32 13.37 -8.08
N HIS A 682 -27.94 13.94 -9.12
CA HIS A 682 -28.44 15.32 -9.12
C HIS A 682 -29.80 15.47 -8.40
N ILE A 683 -30.62 14.42 -8.36
CA ILE A 683 -31.92 14.43 -7.69
C ILE A 683 -31.78 14.07 -6.19
N SER A 684 -30.73 13.34 -5.79
CA SER A 684 -30.46 13.03 -4.38
C SER A 684 -29.74 14.15 -3.61
N ASN A 685 -29.32 15.21 -4.29
CA ASN A 685 -28.68 16.41 -3.71
C ASN A 685 -29.53 17.69 -3.89
N MET A 686 -30.78 17.55 -4.34
CA MET A 686 -31.88 18.50 -4.07
C MET A 686 -32.73 17.93 -2.94
#